data_AF-A0A0C3BXG2-F1
#
_entry.id   AF-A0A0C3BXG2-F1
#
_cell.length_a   1.000
_cell.length_b   1.000
_cell.length_c   1.000
_cell.angle_alpha   90.00
_cell.angle_beta   90.00
_cell.angle_gamma   90.00
#
_symmetry.space_group_name_H-M   'P 1'
#
loop_
_entity.id
_entity.type
_entity.pdbx_description
1 polymer ?
#
loop_
_entity_poly.entity_id
_entity_poly.type
_entity_poly.pdbx_seq_one_letter_code
_entity_poly.pdbx_strand_id
1 'polypeptide(L)'
;MNFSTQAKASPSDCFSAQTIPGQFGNDQLNPDVGGAAVALSNIVINVSLPILLRWAHEDIHTTVLMLLSQVYPILLATAASINTNNLSLFDAHFAVAVTASPVSAYLAYSAARAVFYKPNTLFLQLTYGKTLIRWLGLALPVLWFAINLTISFSPRAFRNSPQHCQKMTLIGWLEFQAVSNFIGVLDVMGRRDLWNDLEGRGGLGAISLALMWIWAVYLVRHRYDILNEIRLRRERQTTRNFFLRKLFLVWTVFSASWHVVTRCHPWTIIAIVFCLHWSWVLGIAKGMIMVDYELSYGQIMSLFSIVPPLMSVGKLLRDKWDSLLAFLRNLPDLFSEGVRFLLTGSPNPWPLPLDPISISALEKYWPADVKAGSIPNPRTPVNDPHNAWKPFSVATYIYGYCVCWLNILVWTAYFDRYPPSGGFPKRVSCSSLRTVIRETRGRILRQIQVLLLPVAFLMCAGPLFVPFAALPLAQQWQWTHFCDSFAGEVILSGLMNPSPTASFYYPIQPNASVLEYYFDYSLVSNTTVPPGNPPSQLLVFNARADSSIIPPDIFAISYDVQAQEISADCANGPCAFGNYSTKPYLSFTLQDSRTGLVTQLRAVDKEWKFPDDAPSVVLRNREAGESGGIALQSAVTQRDHCENLKVCVSSRTPDFATLAPLGVLLMAQQTYADYCLRPRIYSI
;
A
#
# COMPACT_ATOMS: atom_id res chain seq x y z
N MET A 1 17.89 -24.05 -34.79
CA MET A 1 16.82 -24.22 -33.80
C MET A 1 17.16 -23.35 -32.60
N ASN A 2 16.57 -22.16 -32.53
CA ASN A 2 16.81 -21.23 -31.42
C ASN A 2 15.98 -21.69 -30.22
N PHE A 3 16.64 -22.31 -29.24
CA PHE A 3 16.07 -22.48 -27.90
C PHE A 3 16.08 -21.11 -27.22
N SER A 4 14.99 -20.35 -27.35
CA SER A 4 14.73 -19.31 -26.37
C SER A 4 14.45 -20.01 -25.04
N THR A 5 15.28 -19.71 -24.04
CA THR A 5 15.04 -20.10 -22.65
C THR A 5 13.76 -19.42 -22.19
N GLN A 6 12.61 -20.09 -22.33
CA GLN A 6 11.36 -19.66 -21.73
C GLN A 6 11.61 -19.48 -20.23
N ALA A 7 11.62 -18.23 -19.77
CA ALA A 7 11.61 -17.90 -18.36
C ALA A 7 10.46 -18.69 -17.70
N LYS A 8 10.75 -19.41 -16.61
CA LYS A 8 9.78 -20.25 -15.93
C LYS A 8 8.61 -19.37 -15.45
N ALA A 9 7.44 -19.57 -16.05
CA ALA A 9 6.21 -18.89 -15.65
C ALA A 9 5.98 -19.04 -14.12
N SER A 10 5.78 -17.92 -13.46
CA SER A 10 5.50 -17.79 -12.03
C SER A 10 3.98 -17.70 -11.79
N PRO A 11 3.46 -18.09 -10.62
CA PRO A 11 2.04 -17.89 -10.28
C PRO A 11 1.60 -16.42 -10.42
N SER A 12 2.51 -15.46 -10.21
CA SER A 12 2.26 -14.02 -10.45
C SER A 12 2.00 -13.68 -11.92
N ASP A 13 2.54 -14.44 -12.88
CA ASP A 13 2.39 -14.12 -14.30
C ASP A 13 0.95 -14.36 -14.78
N CYS A 14 0.29 -15.41 -14.28
CA CYS A 14 -1.13 -15.67 -14.56
C CYS A 14 -2.02 -14.53 -14.07
N PHE A 15 -1.71 -13.96 -12.90
CA PHE A 15 -2.47 -12.85 -12.34
C PHE A 15 -2.19 -11.54 -13.06
N SER A 16 -0.93 -11.23 -13.35
CA SER A 16 -0.56 -10.06 -14.15
C SER A 16 -1.25 -10.10 -15.52
N ALA A 17 -1.32 -11.26 -16.16
CA ALA A 17 -2.04 -11.47 -17.42
C ALA A 17 -3.57 -11.33 -17.31
N GLN A 18 -4.15 -11.36 -16.10
CA GLN A 18 -5.57 -11.11 -15.86
C GLN A 18 -5.87 -9.64 -15.57
N THR A 19 -4.92 -8.91 -14.98
CA THR A 19 -5.17 -7.56 -14.42
C THR A 19 -4.50 -6.42 -15.15
N ILE A 20 -3.44 -6.69 -15.92
CA ILE A 20 -2.64 -5.65 -16.60
C ILE A 20 -2.93 -5.69 -18.11
N PRO A 21 -3.55 -4.63 -18.68
CA PRO A 21 -3.75 -4.52 -20.12
C PRO A 21 -2.42 -4.23 -20.83
N GLY A 22 -2.24 -4.70 -22.08
CA GLY A 22 -1.05 -4.38 -22.89
C GLY A 22 0.26 -5.07 -22.46
N GLN A 23 0.19 -6.02 -21.53
CA GLN A 23 1.28 -6.93 -21.20
C GLN A 23 0.87 -8.39 -21.45
N PHE A 24 1.84 -9.27 -21.65
CA PHE A 24 1.62 -10.72 -21.81
C PHE A 24 0.75 -11.10 -23.02
N GLY A 25 0.84 -10.34 -24.12
CA GLY A 25 0.11 -10.62 -25.36
C GLY A 25 -1.39 -10.32 -25.27
N ASN A 26 -1.79 -9.40 -24.38
CA ASN A 26 -3.15 -8.87 -24.23
C ASN A 26 -3.34 -7.52 -24.96
N ASP A 27 -2.49 -7.21 -25.94
CA ASP A 27 -2.34 -5.85 -26.50
C ASP A 27 -3.55 -5.38 -27.33
N GLN A 28 -4.40 -6.32 -27.76
CA GLN A 28 -5.66 -6.03 -28.44
C GLN A 28 -6.82 -6.55 -27.59
N LEU A 29 -7.37 -5.65 -26.77
CA LEU A 29 -8.62 -5.87 -26.06
C LEU A 29 -9.74 -6.13 -27.08
N ASN A 30 -10.58 -7.13 -26.86
CA ASN A 30 -11.70 -7.34 -27.76
C ASN A 30 -12.66 -6.14 -27.66
N PRO A 31 -12.87 -5.36 -28.74
CA PRO A 31 -13.65 -4.12 -28.70
C PRO A 31 -15.11 -4.35 -28.31
N ASP A 32 -15.65 -5.55 -28.56
CA ASP A 32 -17.02 -5.94 -28.24
C ASP A 32 -17.21 -6.37 -26.77
N VAL A 33 -16.12 -6.65 -26.05
CA VAL A 33 -16.15 -7.07 -24.64
C VAL A 33 -15.65 -5.96 -23.72
N GLY A 34 -14.55 -5.30 -24.10
CA GLY A 34 -13.85 -4.32 -23.27
C GLY A 34 -13.70 -2.93 -23.88
N GLY A 35 -14.24 -2.69 -25.08
CA GLY A 35 -14.08 -1.40 -25.75
C GLY A 35 -14.72 -0.24 -24.99
N ALA A 36 -14.23 0.98 -25.26
CA ALA A 36 -14.65 2.21 -24.58
C ALA A 36 -16.17 2.43 -24.62
N ALA A 37 -16.83 2.16 -25.75
CA ALA A 37 -18.28 2.27 -25.89
C ALA A 37 -19.03 1.27 -24.98
N VAL A 38 -18.56 0.03 -24.88
CA VAL A 38 -19.15 -1.01 -24.02
C VAL A 38 -18.95 -0.65 -22.55
N ALA A 39 -17.75 -0.23 -22.17
CA ALA A 39 -17.44 0.22 -20.81
C ALA A 39 -18.28 1.44 -20.40
N LEU A 40 -18.35 2.47 -21.25
CA LEU A 40 -19.17 3.66 -21.03
C LEU A 40 -20.65 3.29 -20.90
N SER A 41 -21.15 2.41 -21.76
CA SER A 41 -22.53 1.93 -21.70
C SER A 41 -22.82 1.24 -20.36
N ASN A 42 -21.93 0.35 -19.94
CA ASN A 42 -22.03 -0.32 -18.65
C ASN A 42 -22.02 0.69 -17.48
N ILE A 43 -21.16 1.71 -17.53
CA ILE A 43 -21.10 2.76 -16.50
C ILE A 43 -22.42 3.53 -16.44
N VAL A 44 -22.91 4.04 -17.57
CA VAL A 44 -24.15 4.85 -17.60
C VAL A 44 -25.35 4.04 -17.12
N ILE A 45 -25.45 2.77 -17.54
CA ILE A 45 -26.52 1.87 -17.10
C ILE A 45 -26.43 1.63 -15.59
N ASN A 46 -25.26 1.27 -15.07
CA ASN A 46 -25.09 0.98 -13.63
C ASN A 46 -25.22 2.22 -12.73
N VAL A 47 -25.02 3.43 -13.24
CA VAL A 47 -25.34 4.68 -12.52
C VAL A 47 -26.85 4.97 -12.57
N SER A 48 -27.52 4.65 -13.68
CA SER A 48 -28.95 4.89 -13.88
C SER A 48 -29.84 3.92 -13.10
N LEU A 49 -29.45 2.64 -13.00
CA LEU A 49 -30.24 1.59 -12.37
C LEU A 49 -30.54 1.81 -10.87
N PRO A 50 -29.60 2.25 -10.01
CA PRO A 50 -29.89 2.58 -8.61
C PRO A 50 -30.98 3.65 -8.46
N ILE A 51 -30.96 4.64 -9.35
CA ILE A 51 -31.95 5.72 -9.38
C ILE A 51 -33.33 5.14 -9.73
N LEU A 52 -33.40 4.34 -10.78
CA LEU A 52 -34.64 3.66 -11.17
C LEU A 52 -35.15 2.73 -10.06
N LEU A 53 -34.30 1.88 -9.49
CA LEU A 53 -34.68 0.96 -8.41
C LEU A 53 -35.20 1.69 -7.16
N ARG A 54 -34.71 2.90 -6.88
CA ARG A 54 -35.11 3.67 -5.69
C ARG A 54 -36.42 4.44 -5.87
N TRP A 55 -36.66 5.00 -7.06
CA TRP A 55 -37.71 6.00 -7.29
C TRP A 55 -38.78 5.57 -8.33
N ALA A 56 -38.47 4.64 -9.23
CA ALA A 56 -39.39 4.13 -10.24
C ALA A 56 -40.20 2.94 -9.70
N HIS A 57 -41.13 3.21 -8.78
CA HIS A 57 -41.96 2.17 -8.15
C HIS A 57 -42.81 1.34 -9.12
N GLU A 58 -43.15 1.88 -10.29
CA GLU A 58 -44.01 1.22 -11.28
C GLU A 58 -43.22 0.35 -12.28
N ASP A 59 -41.92 0.64 -12.48
CA ASP A 59 -41.09 0.03 -13.54
C ASP A 59 -39.90 -0.82 -13.01
N ILE A 60 -39.97 -1.25 -11.75
CA ILE A 60 -38.89 -2.04 -11.11
C ILE A 60 -38.63 -3.35 -11.85
N HIS A 61 -39.69 -4.01 -12.35
CA HIS A 61 -39.55 -5.26 -13.09
C HIS A 61 -38.72 -5.08 -14.37
N THR A 62 -39.05 -4.06 -15.16
CA THR A 62 -38.31 -3.70 -16.38
C THR A 62 -36.86 -3.37 -16.06
N THR A 63 -36.62 -2.59 -14.99
CA THR A 63 -35.28 -2.22 -14.52
C THR A 63 -34.42 -3.45 -14.15
N VAL A 64 -35.00 -4.41 -13.42
CA VAL A 64 -34.31 -5.64 -13.02
C VAL A 64 -34.07 -6.55 -14.22
N LEU A 65 -35.04 -6.69 -15.13
CA LEU A 65 -34.86 -7.48 -16.34
C LEU A 65 -33.79 -6.88 -17.26
N MET A 66 -33.71 -5.55 -17.37
CA MET A 66 -32.68 -4.87 -18.14
C MET A 66 -31.28 -5.19 -17.60
N LEU A 67 -31.10 -5.11 -16.27
CA LEU A 67 -29.85 -5.51 -15.62
C LEU A 67 -29.51 -6.98 -15.90
N LEU A 68 -30.48 -7.88 -15.77
CA LEU A 68 -30.27 -9.31 -16.03
C LEU A 68 -29.96 -9.59 -17.50
N SER A 69 -30.63 -8.91 -18.44
CA SER A 69 -30.38 -9.02 -19.88
C SER A 69 -29.04 -8.44 -20.33
N GLN A 70 -28.38 -7.65 -19.49
CA GLN A 70 -27.02 -7.18 -19.72
C GLN A 70 -26.00 -8.17 -19.14
N VAL A 71 -26.20 -8.54 -17.88
CA VAL A 71 -25.24 -9.38 -17.14
C VAL A 71 -25.17 -10.79 -17.70
N TYR A 72 -26.30 -11.44 -17.96
CA TYR A 72 -26.31 -12.83 -18.39
C TYR A 72 -25.69 -13.06 -19.77
N PRO A 73 -26.02 -12.27 -20.82
CA PRO A 73 -25.38 -12.45 -22.12
C PRO A 73 -23.87 -12.26 -22.08
N ILE A 74 -23.35 -11.31 -21.30
CA ILE A 74 -21.90 -11.14 -21.13
C ILE A 74 -21.30 -12.41 -20.50
N LEU A 75 -21.84 -12.88 -19.37
CA LEU A 75 -21.33 -14.08 -18.70
C LEU A 75 -21.45 -15.34 -19.56
N LEU A 76 -22.55 -15.49 -20.31
CA LEU A 76 -22.77 -16.62 -21.21
C LEU A 76 -21.86 -16.55 -22.44
N ALA A 77 -21.62 -15.37 -23.00
CA ALA A 77 -20.66 -15.19 -24.09
C ALA A 77 -19.23 -15.50 -23.63
N THR A 78 -18.83 -15.03 -22.44
CA THR A 78 -17.54 -15.38 -21.84
C THR A 78 -17.42 -16.88 -21.60
N ALA A 79 -18.49 -17.52 -21.09
CA ALA A 79 -18.51 -18.97 -20.87
C ALA A 79 -18.48 -19.77 -22.18
N ALA A 80 -19.23 -19.36 -23.21
CA ALA A 80 -19.23 -19.99 -24.54
C ALA A 80 -17.87 -19.86 -25.25
N SER A 81 -17.08 -18.83 -24.89
CA SER A 81 -15.75 -18.61 -25.44
C SER A 81 -14.68 -19.50 -24.80
N ILE A 82 -14.99 -20.24 -23.74
CA ILE A 82 -14.06 -21.19 -23.10
C ILE A 82 -13.62 -22.23 -24.13
N ASN A 83 -12.30 -22.44 -24.23
CA ASN A 83 -11.63 -23.37 -25.17
C ASN A 83 -11.69 -22.95 -26.65
N THR A 84 -12.34 -21.85 -27.01
CA THR A 84 -12.33 -21.33 -28.39
C THR A 84 -11.09 -20.51 -28.70
N ASN A 85 -10.33 -20.09 -27.68
CA ASN A 85 -9.19 -19.18 -27.75
C ASN A 85 -9.49 -17.81 -28.37
N ASN A 86 -10.78 -17.42 -28.47
CA ASN A 86 -11.22 -16.14 -29.01
C ASN A 86 -11.09 -14.98 -28.02
N LEU A 87 -11.04 -15.26 -26.71
CA LEU A 87 -10.86 -14.26 -25.65
C LEU A 87 -9.50 -14.44 -24.96
N SER A 88 -8.87 -13.32 -24.60
CA SER A 88 -7.71 -13.31 -23.72
C SER A 88 -8.12 -13.54 -22.25
N LEU A 89 -7.12 -13.80 -21.39
CA LEU A 89 -7.35 -13.90 -19.95
C LEU A 89 -7.87 -12.59 -19.36
N PHE A 90 -7.33 -11.47 -19.85
CA PHE A 90 -7.77 -10.14 -19.46
C PHE A 90 -9.22 -9.87 -19.89
N ASP A 91 -9.60 -10.17 -21.14
CA ASP A 91 -10.98 -9.99 -21.61
C ASP A 91 -11.99 -10.75 -20.76
N ALA A 92 -11.66 -12.00 -20.39
CA ALA A 92 -12.51 -12.84 -19.56
C ALA A 92 -12.64 -12.29 -18.13
N HIS A 93 -11.53 -11.84 -17.53
CA HIS A 93 -11.54 -11.24 -16.21
C HIS A 93 -12.31 -9.91 -16.19
N PHE A 94 -12.09 -9.07 -17.21
CA PHE A 94 -12.78 -7.81 -17.40
C PHE A 94 -14.30 -8.00 -17.56
N ALA A 95 -14.73 -8.98 -18.36
CA ALA A 95 -16.15 -9.31 -18.52
C ALA A 95 -16.82 -9.69 -17.18
N VAL A 96 -16.12 -10.42 -16.32
CA VAL A 96 -16.60 -10.74 -14.98
C VAL A 96 -16.63 -9.50 -14.07
N ALA A 97 -15.60 -8.65 -14.12
CA ALA A 97 -15.53 -7.43 -13.33
C ALA A 97 -16.65 -6.43 -13.69
N VAL A 98 -16.94 -6.28 -14.98
CA VAL A 98 -18.04 -5.43 -15.49
C VAL A 98 -19.41 -5.94 -15.04
N THR A 99 -19.60 -7.25 -14.99
CA THR A 99 -20.88 -7.82 -14.57
C THR A 99 -21.08 -7.86 -13.05
N ALA A 100 -19.98 -7.88 -12.29
CA ALA A 100 -19.94 -7.80 -10.82
C ALA A 100 -20.12 -6.35 -10.30
N SER A 101 -21.08 -5.61 -10.86
CA SER A 101 -21.39 -4.24 -10.42
C SER A 101 -22.05 -4.21 -9.03
N PRO A 102 -22.03 -3.06 -8.33
CA PRO A 102 -22.70 -2.93 -7.04
C PRO A 102 -24.21 -3.21 -7.11
N VAL A 103 -24.86 -2.93 -8.26
CA VAL A 103 -26.28 -3.19 -8.49
C VAL A 103 -26.54 -4.69 -8.66
N SER A 104 -25.71 -5.39 -9.42
CA SER A 104 -25.77 -6.85 -9.55
C SER A 104 -25.53 -7.54 -8.22
N ALA A 105 -24.56 -7.06 -7.43
CA ALA A 105 -24.29 -7.55 -6.09
C ALA A 105 -25.48 -7.31 -5.15
N TYR A 106 -26.14 -6.15 -5.25
CA TYR A 106 -27.37 -5.87 -4.50
C TYR A 106 -28.52 -6.81 -4.90
N LEU A 107 -28.68 -7.13 -6.19
CA LEU A 107 -29.68 -8.10 -6.65
C LEU A 107 -29.39 -9.50 -6.10
N ALA A 108 -28.14 -9.97 -6.16
CA ALA A 108 -27.72 -11.25 -5.61
C ALA A 108 -27.96 -11.34 -4.10
N TYR A 109 -27.58 -10.28 -3.35
CA TYR A 109 -27.88 -10.16 -1.92
C TYR A 109 -29.39 -10.21 -1.65
N SER A 110 -30.18 -9.49 -2.44
CA SER A 110 -31.64 -9.43 -2.31
C SER A 110 -32.27 -10.81 -2.55
N ALA A 111 -31.78 -11.54 -3.54
CA ALA A 111 -32.25 -12.88 -3.89
C ALA A 111 -31.90 -13.89 -2.79
N ALA A 112 -30.66 -13.88 -2.29
CA ALA A 112 -30.23 -14.70 -1.15
C ALA A 112 -31.08 -14.39 0.09
N ARG A 113 -31.32 -13.12 0.39
CA ARG A 113 -32.16 -12.71 1.51
C ARG A 113 -33.61 -13.15 1.35
N ALA A 114 -34.17 -13.13 0.14
CA ALA A 114 -35.52 -13.60 -0.12
C ALA A 114 -35.68 -15.12 0.07
N VAL A 115 -34.60 -15.89 0.03
CA VAL A 115 -34.59 -17.35 0.21
C VAL A 115 -34.36 -17.72 1.66
N PHE A 116 -33.36 -17.10 2.30
CA PHE A 116 -32.91 -17.48 3.64
C PHE A 116 -33.55 -16.64 4.76
N TYR A 117 -34.16 -15.50 4.45
CA TYR A 117 -34.71 -14.54 5.40
C TYR A 117 -35.98 -13.86 4.87
N LYS A 118 -36.40 -12.76 5.52
CA LYS A 118 -37.51 -11.94 5.03
C LYS A 118 -37.09 -11.15 3.77
N PRO A 119 -37.93 -11.14 2.72
CA PRO A 119 -37.67 -10.39 1.50
C PRO A 119 -37.47 -8.91 1.81
N ASN A 120 -36.55 -8.27 1.08
CA ASN A 120 -36.33 -6.83 1.15
C ASN A 120 -37.34 -6.07 0.29
N THR A 121 -37.27 -4.73 0.33
CA THR A 121 -38.14 -3.83 -0.43
C THR A 121 -38.17 -4.16 -1.92
N LEU A 122 -37.04 -4.53 -2.52
CA LEU A 122 -36.94 -4.94 -3.92
C LEU A 122 -37.89 -6.12 -4.24
N PHE A 123 -37.81 -7.23 -3.49
CA PHE A 123 -38.65 -8.41 -3.73
C PHE A 123 -40.11 -8.23 -3.29
N LEU A 124 -40.37 -7.29 -2.38
CA LEU A 124 -41.73 -6.89 -2.02
C LEU A 124 -42.41 -6.13 -3.17
N GLN A 125 -41.67 -5.25 -3.84
CA GLN A 125 -42.20 -4.40 -4.91
C GLN A 125 -42.29 -5.08 -6.27
N LEU A 126 -41.54 -6.16 -6.51
CA LEU A 126 -41.75 -6.99 -7.69
C LEU A 126 -43.20 -7.50 -7.70
N THR A 127 -43.89 -7.45 -8.84
CA THR A 127 -45.27 -7.94 -8.99
C THR A 127 -45.29 -9.32 -9.65
N TYR A 128 -44.52 -9.48 -10.74
CA TYR A 128 -44.41 -10.72 -11.52
C TYR A 128 -42.98 -11.26 -11.54
N GLY A 129 -42.79 -12.51 -11.96
CA GLY A 129 -41.46 -13.09 -12.23
C GLY A 129 -40.54 -13.28 -11.02
N LYS A 130 -41.04 -13.13 -9.78
CA LYS A 130 -40.24 -13.19 -8.53
C LYS A 130 -39.37 -14.44 -8.45
N THR A 131 -39.92 -15.59 -8.80
CA THR A 131 -39.22 -16.88 -8.73
C THR A 131 -38.05 -16.91 -9.71
N LEU A 132 -38.26 -16.46 -10.95
CA LEU A 132 -37.22 -16.38 -11.97
C LEU A 132 -36.10 -15.42 -11.54
N ILE A 133 -36.45 -14.20 -11.15
CA ILE A 133 -35.49 -13.18 -10.70
C ILE A 133 -34.70 -13.66 -9.47
N ARG A 134 -35.34 -14.40 -8.56
CA ARG A 134 -34.68 -15.00 -7.39
C ARG A 134 -33.64 -16.03 -7.80
N TRP A 135 -33.98 -16.96 -8.68
CA TRP A 135 -33.03 -17.98 -9.14
C TRP A 135 -31.90 -17.38 -9.98
N LEU A 136 -32.20 -16.42 -10.84
CA LEU A 136 -31.18 -15.69 -11.59
C LEU A 136 -30.26 -14.90 -10.65
N GLY A 137 -30.81 -14.16 -9.68
CA GLY A 137 -29.99 -13.45 -8.68
C GLY A 137 -29.09 -14.37 -7.86
N LEU A 138 -29.56 -15.58 -7.50
CA LEU A 138 -28.74 -16.59 -6.81
C LEU A 138 -27.67 -17.22 -7.70
N ALA A 139 -27.92 -17.35 -9.00
CA ALA A 139 -26.99 -17.94 -9.93
C ALA A 139 -25.83 -16.99 -10.28
N LEU A 140 -25.98 -15.67 -10.11
CA LEU A 140 -24.93 -14.69 -10.40
C LEU A 140 -23.61 -14.95 -9.63
N PRO A 141 -23.58 -15.05 -8.28
CA PRO A 141 -22.33 -15.35 -7.57
C PRO A 141 -21.72 -16.69 -7.97
N VAL A 142 -22.55 -17.69 -8.29
CA VAL A 142 -22.09 -19.01 -8.73
C VAL A 142 -21.39 -18.91 -10.09
N LEU A 143 -21.97 -18.16 -11.03
CA LEU A 143 -21.39 -17.92 -12.35
C LEU A 143 -20.10 -17.11 -12.26
N TRP A 144 -20.07 -16.02 -11.48
CA TRP A 144 -18.86 -15.24 -11.24
C TRP A 144 -17.74 -16.09 -10.67
N PHE A 145 -18.05 -16.93 -9.69
CA PHE A 145 -17.08 -17.83 -9.09
C PHE A 145 -16.59 -18.91 -10.06
N ALA A 146 -17.50 -19.55 -10.80
CA ALA A 146 -17.16 -20.59 -11.77
C ALA A 146 -16.27 -20.08 -12.91
N ILE A 147 -16.58 -18.90 -13.45
CA ILE A 147 -15.77 -18.29 -14.51
C ILE A 147 -14.41 -17.85 -13.94
N ASN A 148 -14.34 -17.23 -12.77
CA ASN A 148 -13.07 -16.88 -12.13
C ASN A 148 -12.17 -18.09 -11.84
N LEU A 149 -12.76 -19.20 -11.36
CA LEU A 149 -12.02 -20.46 -11.21
C LEU A 149 -11.49 -20.96 -12.55
N THR A 150 -12.31 -20.90 -13.60
CA THR A 150 -11.91 -21.33 -14.94
C THR A 150 -10.78 -20.47 -15.49
N ILE A 151 -10.85 -19.14 -15.33
CA ILE A 151 -9.77 -18.21 -15.71
C ILE A 151 -8.47 -18.54 -14.96
N SER A 152 -8.56 -18.88 -13.67
CA SER A 152 -7.40 -19.08 -12.81
C SER A 152 -6.73 -20.46 -12.97
N PHE A 153 -7.52 -21.52 -13.20
CA PHE A 153 -7.04 -22.90 -13.15
C PHE A 153 -7.08 -23.64 -14.48
N SER A 154 -7.78 -23.15 -15.50
CA SER A 154 -7.87 -23.87 -16.77
C SER A 154 -6.73 -23.45 -17.70
N PRO A 155 -5.73 -24.33 -17.97
CA PRO A 155 -4.58 -24.00 -18.80
C PRO A 155 -4.92 -23.89 -20.30
N ARG A 156 -6.18 -24.12 -20.69
CA ARG A 156 -6.63 -24.10 -22.10
C ARG A 156 -7.89 -23.26 -22.34
N ALA A 157 -8.44 -22.62 -21.31
CA ALA A 157 -9.72 -21.91 -21.46
C ALA A 157 -9.63 -20.67 -22.35
N PHE A 158 -8.50 -19.96 -22.33
CA PHE A 158 -8.32 -18.66 -22.99
C PHE A 158 -6.95 -18.58 -23.69
N ARG A 159 -6.83 -17.66 -24.67
CA ARG A 159 -5.70 -17.58 -25.62
C ARG A 159 -4.31 -17.61 -24.95
N ASN A 160 -4.17 -16.91 -23.83
CA ASN A 160 -2.88 -16.72 -23.12
C ASN A 160 -2.75 -17.63 -21.88
N SER A 161 -3.77 -18.46 -21.60
CA SER A 161 -3.77 -19.37 -20.45
C SER A 161 -2.67 -20.45 -20.46
N PRO A 162 -2.36 -21.09 -21.62
CA PRO A 162 -1.33 -22.13 -21.66
C PRO A 162 0.06 -21.65 -21.28
N GLN A 163 0.36 -20.37 -21.49
CA GLN A 163 1.69 -19.79 -21.28
C GLN A 163 1.87 -19.26 -19.85
N HIS A 164 0.80 -18.74 -19.23
CA HIS A 164 0.90 -18.03 -17.95
C HIS A 164 0.29 -18.78 -16.77
N CYS A 165 -0.71 -19.65 -16.97
CA CYS A 165 -1.50 -20.24 -15.87
C CYS A 165 -1.20 -21.72 -15.57
N GLN A 166 -0.15 -22.32 -16.16
CA GLN A 166 0.18 -23.76 -15.96
C GLN A 166 0.56 -24.16 -14.53
N LYS A 167 1.02 -23.22 -13.69
CA LYS A 167 1.50 -23.50 -12.32
C LYS A 167 0.63 -22.91 -11.22
N MET A 168 -0.60 -22.49 -11.53
CA MET A 168 -1.50 -21.95 -10.52
C MET A 168 -1.85 -23.04 -9.49
N THR A 169 -1.57 -22.79 -8.22
CA THR A 169 -1.96 -23.67 -7.10
C THR A 169 -3.14 -23.05 -6.34
N LEU A 170 -3.92 -23.88 -5.65
CA LEU A 170 -5.02 -23.38 -4.81
C LEU A 170 -4.52 -22.43 -3.72
N ILE A 171 -3.34 -22.71 -3.14
CA ILE A 171 -2.71 -21.87 -2.13
C ILE A 171 -2.32 -20.52 -2.74
N GLY A 172 -1.62 -20.51 -3.88
CA GLY A 172 -1.26 -19.26 -4.56
C GLY A 172 -2.48 -18.45 -5.01
N TRP A 173 -3.56 -19.12 -5.40
CA TRP A 173 -4.85 -18.46 -5.70
C TRP A 173 -5.51 -17.86 -4.46
N LEU A 174 -5.55 -18.57 -3.34
CA LEU A 174 -6.09 -18.05 -2.10
C LEU A 174 -5.25 -16.89 -1.55
N GLU A 175 -3.92 -17.01 -1.59
CA GLU A 175 -3.00 -15.94 -1.22
C GLU A 175 -3.22 -14.71 -2.10
N PHE A 176 -3.30 -14.87 -3.42
CA PHE A 176 -3.59 -13.76 -4.31
C PHE A 176 -4.98 -13.18 -4.08
N GLN A 177 -6.03 -13.97 -3.92
CA GLN A 177 -7.36 -13.44 -3.64
C GLN A 177 -7.37 -12.69 -2.30
N ALA A 178 -6.70 -13.20 -1.27
CA ALA A 178 -6.57 -12.50 0.00
C ALA A 178 -5.79 -11.19 -0.16
N VAL A 179 -4.64 -11.22 -0.81
CA VAL A 179 -3.76 -10.07 -1.02
C VAL A 179 -4.36 -9.05 -1.99
N SER A 180 -5.00 -9.46 -3.08
CA SER A 180 -5.65 -8.61 -4.08
C SER A 180 -6.93 -8.00 -3.54
N ASN A 181 -7.75 -8.75 -2.79
CA ASN A 181 -8.91 -8.15 -2.12
C ASN A 181 -8.46 -7.21 -0.99
N PHE A 182 -7.41 -7.56 -0.24
CA PHE A 182 -6.89 -6.70 0.83
C PHE A 182 -6.18 -5.45 0.28
N ILE A 183 -5.34 -5.59 -0.74
CA ILE A 183 -4.70 -4.49 -1.45
C ILE A 183 -5.76 -3.68 -2.17
N GLY A 184 -6.74 -4.28 -2.84
CA GLY A 184 -7.84 -3.57 -3.48
C GLY A 184 -8.64 -2.74 -2.49
N VAL A 185 -8.94 -3.29 -1.30
CA VAL A 185 -9.55 -2.56 -0.18
C VAL A 185 -8.63 -1.42 0.29
N LEU A 186 -7.32 -1.66 0.47
CA LEU A 186 -6.35 -0.64 0.89
C LEU A 186 -6.05 0.42 -0.19
N ASP A 187 -6.14 0.04 -1.46
CA ASP A 187 -5.92 0.86 -2.64
C ASP A 187 -7.16 1.74 -2.89
N VAL A 188 -8.34 1.21 -2.58
CA VAL A 188 -9.57 2.00 -2.40
C VAL A 188 -9.49 2.87 -1.14
N MET A 189 -8.70 2.52 -0.12
CA MET A 189 -8.56 3.25 1.15
C MET A 189 -7.27 4.10 1.27
N GLY A 190 -6.60 4.42 0.16
CA GLY A 190 -5.55 5.46 0.15
C GLY A 190 -4.12 5.00 0.47
N ARG A 191 -3.67 3.86 -0.06
CA ARG A 191 -2.24 3.45 -0.01
C ARG A 191 -1.31 4.29 -0.91
N ARG A 192 -1.85 5.09 -1.83
CA ARG A 192 -1.06 6.02 -2.66
C ARG A 192 -1.01 7.39 -2.00
N ASP A 193 0.08 8.12 -2.17
CA ASP A 193 0.21 9.51 -1.70
C ASP A 193 -1.11 10.25 -1.90
N LEU A 194 -1.54 11.04 -0.92
CA LEU A 194 -2.77 11.83 -1.04
C LEU A 194 -2.82 12.60 -2.36
N TRP A 195 -1.64 13.04 -2.83
CA TRP A 195 -1.45 13.66 -4.13
C TRP A 195 -1.75 12.72 -5.31
N ASN A 196 -1.20 11.50 -5.29
CA ASN A 196 -1.48 10.46 -6.30
C ASN A 196 -2.93 9.96 -6.25
N ASP A 197 -3.60 10.00 -5.08
CA ASP A 197 -5.03 9.72 -4.96
C ASP A 197 -5.89 10.86 -5.52
N LEU A 198 -5.49 12.12 -5.31
CA LEU A 198 -6.15 13.27 -5.94
C LEU A 198 -5.99 13.26 -7.46
N GLU A 199 -4.76 13.12 -7.94
CA GLU A 199 -4.39 13.22 -9.36
C GLU A 199 -4.88 12.00 -10.15
N GLY A 200 -4.72 10.80 -9.61
CA GLY A 200 -5.07 9.54 -10.31
C GLY A 200 -6.47 9.00 -10.03
N ARG A 201 -7.16 9.42 -8.96
CA ARG A 201 -8.46 8.86 -8.54
C ARG A 201 -9.50 9.89 -8.12
N GLY A 202 -9.18 11.19 -8.17
CA GLY A 202 -10.07 12.27 -7.75
C GLY A 202 -10.35 12.30 -6.25
N GLY A 203 -9.45 11.75 -5.42
CA GLY A 203 -9.58 11.75 -3.95
C GLY A 203 -10.52 10.69 -3.37
N LEU A 204 -10.89 9.67 -4.17
CA LEU A 204 -11.77 8.59 -3.69
C LEU A 204 -11.17 7.86 -2.48
N GLY A 205 -9.85 7.65 -2.47
CA GLY A 205 -9.16 6.99 -1.38
C GLY A 205 -9.36 7.70 -0.05
N ALA A 206 -9.18 9.02 -0.06
CA ALA A 206 -9.42 9.86 1.10
C ALA A 206 -10.90 9.84 1.55
N ILE A 207 -11.85 9.91 0.61
CA ILE A 207 -13.29 9.91 0.91
C ILE A 207 -13.73 8.56 1.50
N SER A 208 -13.29 7.44 0.92
CA SER A 208 -13.65 6.10 1.39
C SER A 208 -13.09 5.84 2.80
N LEU A 209 -11.86 6.29 3.07
CA LEU A 209 -11.22 6.18 4.37
C LEU A 209 -11.99 7.02 5.40
N ALA A 210 -12.34 8.26 5.07
CA ALA A 210 -13.16 9.11 5.95
C ALA A 210 -14.52 8.46 6.27
N LEU A 211 -15.17 7.84 5.29
CA LEU A 211 -16.45 7.16 5.49
C LEU A 211 -16.34 5.90 6.33
N MET A 212 -15.27 5.12 6.17
CA MET A 212 -14.96 3.98 7.03
C MET A 212 -14.76 4.40 8.48
N TRP A 213 -14.06 5.52 8.70
CA TRP A 213 -13.88 6.12 10.02
C TRP A 213 -15.21 6.54 10.64
N ILE A 214 -16.04 7.23 9.86
CA ILE A 214 -17.39 7.61 10.27
C ILE A 214 -18.22 6.37 10.64
N TRP A 215 -18.15 5.32 9.82
CA TRP A 215 -18.83 4.05 10.06
C TRP A 215 -18.34 3.37 11.35
N ALA A 216 -17.02 3.33 11.59
CA ALA A 216 -16.43 2.80 12.81
C ALA A 216 -16.95 3.55 14.06
N VAL A 217 -16.99 4.87 14.01
CA VAL A 217 -17.53 5.70 15.10
C VAL A 217 -19.01 5.41 15.32
N TYR A 218 -19.80 5.22 14.26
CA TYR A 218 -21.20 4.82 14.38
C TYR A 218 -21.38 3.43 14.98
N LEU A 219 -20.55 2.45 14.62
CA LEU A 219 -20.58 1.11 15.22
C LEU A 219 -20.33 1.18 16.73
N VAL A 220 -19.34 1.96 17.15
CA VAL A 220 -19.03 2.16 18.57
C VAL A 220 -20.22 2.81 19.27
N ARG A 221 -20.74 3.91 18.73
CA ARG A 221 -21.83 4.68 19.33
C ARG A 221 -23.15 3.93 19.42
N HIS A 222 -23.44 3.09 18.44
CA HIS A 222 -24.63 2.24 18.46
C HIS A 222 -24.38 0.86 19.06
N ARG A 223 -23.26 0.61 19.78
CA ARG A 223 -22.94 -0.73 20.30
C ARG A 223 -24.07 -1.36 21.10
N TYR A 224 -24.77 -0.58 21.94
CA TYR A 224 -25.86 -1.11 22.75
C TYR A 224 -27.09 -1.44 21.91
N ASP A 225 -27.44 -0.58 20.96
CA ASP A 225 -28.53 -0.82 20.00
C ASP A 225 -28.23 -2.06 19.14
N ILE A 226 -26.97 -2.22 18.72
CA ILE A 226 -26.47 -3.37 17.95
C ILE A 226 -26.54 -4.64 18.81
N LEU A 227 -26.05 -4.62 20.05
CA LEU A 227 -26.11 -5.77 20.95
C LEU A 227 -27.56 -6.19 21.25
N ASN A 228 -28.45 -5.22 21.44
CA ASN A 228 -29.88 -5.48 21.61
C ASN A 228 -30.49 -6.11 20.35
N GLU A 229 -30.19 -5.59 19.16
CA GLU A 229 -30.67 -6.16 17.90
C GLU A 229 -30.10 -7.58 17.66
N ILE A 230 -28.83 -7.82 18.00
CA ILE A 230 -28.22 -9.17 17.97
C ILE A 230 -28.97 -10.11 18.90
N ARG A 231 -29.27 -9.68 20.13
CA ARG A 231 -30.01 -10.48 21.11
C ARG A 231 -31.40 -10.84 20.60
N LEU A 232 -32.15 -9.86 20.09
CA LEU A 232 -33.47 -10.07 19.50
C LEU A 232 -33.45 -11.04 18.31
N ARG A 233 -32.43 -10.97 17.45
CA ARG A 233 -32.27 -11.90 16.32
C ARG A 233 -31.87 -13.30 16.77
N ARG A 234 -31.02 -13.40 17.78
CA ARG A 234 -30.60 -14.68 18.37
C ARG A 234 -31.77 -15.41 19.02
N GLU A 235 -32.64 -14.70 19.72
CA GLU A 235 -33.85 -15.26 20.34
C GLU A 235 -34.86 -15.79 19.29
N ARG A 236 -34.90 -15.20 18.10
CA ARG A 236 -35.71 -15.69 16.96
C ARG A 236 -35.08 -16.84 16.18
N GLN A 237 -33.81 -17.18 16.45
CA GLN A 237 -33.07 -18.15 15.66
C GLN A 237 -33.26 -19.57 16.21
N THR A 238 -34.02 -20.40 15.49
CA THR A 238 -34.37 -21.78 15.86
C THR A 238 -33.44 -22.86 15.28
N THR A 239 -32.36 -22.49 14.58
CA THR A 239 -31.49 -23.47 13.91
C THR A 239 -30.65 -24.30 14.89
N ARG A 240 -30.81 -25.62 14.83
CA ARG A 240 -30.16 -26.61 15.71
C ARG A 240 -28.71 -26.98 15.31
N ASN A 241 -28.32 -26.74 14.05
CA ASN A 241 -27.02 -27.13 13.50
C ASN A 241 -25.87 -26.23 13.99
N PHE A 242 -24.86 -26.82 14.62
CA PHE A 242 -23.72 -26.13 15.23
C PHE A 242 -22.90 -25.27 14.25
N PHE A 243 -22.54 -25.84 13.08
CA PHE A 243 -21.76 -25.14 12.06
C PHE A 243 -22.50 -23.94 11.46
N LEU A 244 -23.78 -24.14 11.11
CA LEU A 244 -24.64 -23.06 10.67
C LEU A 244 -24.75 -21.99 11.76
N ARG A 245 -24.89 -22.38 13.04
CA ARG A 245 -24.98 -21.42 14.15
C ARG A 245 -23.78 -20.47 14.24
N LYS A 246 -22.55 -20.93 13.97
CA LYS A 246 -21.34 -20.09 13.96
C LYS A 246 -21.31 -19.12 12.76
N LEU A 247 -21.63 -19.61 11.57
CA LEU A 247 -21.67 -18.78 10.36
C LEU A 247 -22.80 -17.74 10.44
N PHE A 248 -23.95 -18.15 10.97
CA PHE A 248 -25.07 -17.24 11.29
C PHE A 248 -24.70 -16.22 12.36
N LEU A 249 -23.84 -16.53 13.34
CA LEU A 249 -23.44 -15.56 14.36
C LEU A 249 -22.65 -14.40 13.73
N VAL A 250 -21.64 -14.70 12.91
CA VAL A 250 -20.84 -13.68 12.19
C VAL A 250 -21.76 -12.83 11.31
N TRP A 251 -22.65 -13.47 10.56
CA TRP A 251 -23.64 -12.76 9.74
C TRP A 251 -24.61 -11.93 10.56
N THR A 252 -25.04 -12.42 11.73
CA THR A 252 -26.00 -11.71 12.60
C THR A 252 -25.38 -10.45 13.17
N VAL A 253 -24.10 -10.51 13.60
CA VAL A 253 -23.36 -9.33 14.06
C VAL A 253 -23.28 -8.31 12.94
N PHE A 254 -22.78 -8.70 11.76
CA PHE A 254 -22.69 -7.81 10.61
C PHE A 254 -24.04 -7.20 10.23
N SER A 255 -25.08 -8.03 10.13
CA SER A 255 -26.41 -7.59 9.69
C SER A 255 -27.13 -6.73 10.74
N ALA A 256 -26.92 -6.97 12.03
CA ALA A 256 -27.44 -6.12 13.10
C ALA A 256 -26.73 -4.76 13.11
N SER A 257 -25.39 -4.77 13.04
CA SER A 257 -24.56 -3.57 12.89
C SER A 257 -25.00 -2.72 11.69
N TRP A 258 -25.11 -3.35 10.52
CA TRP A 258 -25.61 -2.71 9.30
C TRP A 258 -27.02 -2.14 9.51
N HIS A 259 -27.95 -2.92 10.07
CA HIS A 259 -29.33 -2.48 10.22
C HIS A 259 -29.49 -1.28 11.15
N VAL A 260 -28.79 -1.28 12.28
CA VAL A 260 -28.86 -0.20 13.26
C VAL A 260 -28.23 1.08 12.70
N VAL A 261 -27.01 1.00 12.18
CA VAL A 261 -26.30 2.18 11.65
C VAL A 261 -27.06 2.80 10.48
N THR A 262 -27.53 1.99 9.53
CA THR A 262 -28.27 2.52 8.36
C THR A 262 -29.64 3.08 8.70
N ARG A 263 -30.27 2.61 9.78
CA ARG A 263 -31.54 3.17 10.27
C ARG A 263 -31.34 4.51 10.96
N CYS A 264 -30.28 4.64 11.75
CA CYS A 264 -29.95 5.87 12.47
C CYS A 264 -29.29 6.93 11.57
N HIS A 265 -28.53 6.50 10.56
CA HIS A 265 -27.80 7.37 9.63
C HIS A 265 -28.04 6.94 8.18
N PRO A 266 -29.21 7.27 7.59
CA PRO A 266 -29.57 6.82 6.24
C PRO A 266 -28.61 7.27 5.14
N TRP A 267 -27.95 8.43 5.34
CA TRP A 267 -26.98 8.98 4.40
C TRP A 267 -25.76 8.07 4.19
N THR A 268 -25.42 7.22 5.18
CA THR A 268 -24.29 6.28 5.07
C THR A 268 -24.47 5.26 3.96
N ILE A 269 -25.72 4.85 3.68
CA ILE A 269 -26.02 3.96 2.55
C ILE A 269 -25.63 4.64 1.25
N ILE A 270 -25.99 5.91 1.09
CA ILE A 270 -25.70 6.69 -0.12
C ILE A 270 -24.19 6.81 -0.30
N ALA A 271 -23.48 7.13 0.78
CA ALA A 271 -22.04 7.28 0.76
C ALA A 271 -21.30 5.98 0.41
N ILE A 272 -21.72 4.85 1.00
CA ILE A 272 -21.16 3.52 0.67
C ILE A 272 -21.46 3.14 -0.78
N VAL A 273 -22.70 3.33 -1.22
CA VAL A 273 -23.10 3.04 -2.61
C VAL A 273 -22.29 3.91 -3.57
N PHE A 274 -22.10 5.20 -3.27
CA PHE A 274 -21.28 6.11 -4.06
C PHE A 274 -19.83 5.62 -4.13
N CYS A 275 -19.19 5.28 -3.01
CA CYS A 275 -17.81 4.78 -3.00
C CYS A 275 -17.65 3.47 -3.77
N LEU A 276 -18.58 2.53 -3.62
CA LEU A 276 -18.55 1.26 -4.36
C LEU A 276 -18.71 1.49 -5.86
N HIS A 277 -19.62 2.38 -6.29
CA HIS A 277 -19.79 2.70 -7.71
C HIS A 277 -18.58 3.46 -8.25
N TRP A 278 -18.06 4.47 -7.56
CA TRP A 278 -16.88 5.20 -8.00
C TRP A 278 -15.66 4.29 -8.11
N SER A 279 -15.45 3.40 -7.13
CA SER A 279 -14.36 2.42 -7.17
C SER A 279 -14.50 1.47 -8.36
N TRP A 280 -15.71 0.98 -8.60
CA TRP A 280 -15.99 0.09 -9.73
C TRP A 280 -15.81 0.81 -11.08
N VAL A 281 -16.30 2.05 -11.21
CA VAL A 281 -16.11 2.89 -12.40
C VAL A 281 -14.63 3.14 -12.67
N LEU A 282 -13.83 3.49 -11.65
CA LEU A 282 -12.39 3.65 -11.81
C LEU A 282 -11.69 2.35 -12.23
N GLY A 283 -12.12 1.21 -11.67
CA GLY A 283 -11.60 -0.10 -12.06
C GLY A 283 -11.85 -0.40 -13.54
N ILE A 284 -13.07 -0.16 -14.01
CA ILE A 284 -13.42 -0.29 -15.43
C ILE A 284 -12.64 0.71 -16.27
N ALA A 285 -12.59 1.98 -15.85
CA ALA A 285 -11.95 3.04 -16.61
C ALA A 285 -10.45 2.79 -16.82
N LYS A 286 -9.76 2.23 -15.83
CA LYS A 286 -8.36 1.81 -15.94
C LYS A 286 -8.15 0.62 -16.87
N GLY A 287 -9.16 -0.26 -16.98
CA GLY A 287 -9.15 -1.36 -17.94
C GLY A 287 -9.46 -0.93 -19.37
N MET A 288 -9.89 0.32 -19.60
CA MET A 288 -10.15 0.84 -20.94
C MET A 288 -8.83 1.22 -21.61
N ILE A 289 -8.61 0.72 -22.82
CA ILE A 289 -7.55 1.22 -23.70
C ILE A 289 -8.23 2.13 -24.74
N MET A 290 -7.93 3.42 -24.70
CA MET A 290 -8.39 4.39 -25.71
C MET A 290 -7.44 4.30 -26.90
N VAL A 291 -7.62 3.28 -27.74
CA VAL A 291 -6.94 3.18 -29.05
C VAL A 291 -7.91 3.69 -30.12
N ASP A 292 -7.38 4.40 -31.12
CA ASP A 292 -8.12 4.86 -32.29
C ASP A 292 -8.80 3.68 -33.00
N TYR A 293 -10.11 3.50 -32.78
CA TYR A 293 -10.88 2.40 -33.37
C TYR A 293 -12.14 2.90 -34.09
N GLU A 294 -12.39 2.29 -35.26
CA GLU A 294 -13.71 2.26 -35.89
C GLU A 294 -14.69 1.50 -34.98
N LEU A 295 -15.89 2.06 -34.75
CA LEU A 295 -16.90 1.47 -33.88
C LEU A 295 -17.36 0.11 -34.44
N SER A 296 -17.15 -0.96 -33.67
CA SER A 296 -17.65 -2.29 -34.03
C SER A 296 -19.18 -2.38 -33.88
N TYR A 297 -19.79 -3.39 -34.50
CA TYR A 297 -21.24 -3.64 -34.35
C TYR A 297 -21.64 -3.82 -32.87
N GLY A 298 -20.85 -4.57 -32.08
CA GLY A 298 -21.12 -4.77 -30.66
C GLY A 298 -21.04 -3.47 -29.85
N GLN A 299 -20.09 -2.58 -30.19
CA GLN A 299 -19.98 -1.26 -29.57
C GLN A 299 -21.18 -0.36 -29.88
N ILE A 300 -21.63 -0.33 -31.15
CA ILE A 300 -22.83 0.43 -31.54
C ILE A 300 -24.06 -0.10 -30.79
N MET A 301 -24.25 -1.42 -30.73
CA MET A 301 -25.34 -2.04 -29.99
C MET A 301 -25.27 -1.73 -28.49
N SER A 302 -24.06 -1.67 -27.92
CA SER A 302 -23.88 -1.29 -26.51
C SER A 302 -24.33 0.15 -26.24
N LEU A 303 -24.04 1.11 -27.14
CA LEU A 303 -24.49 2.50 -27.00
C LEU A 303 -26.03 2.60 -27.05
N PHE A 304 -26.68 1.84 -27.94
CA PHE A 304 -28.14 1.79 -27.98
C PHE A 304 -28.76 1.20 -26.70
N SER A 305 -28.04 0.33 -25.98
CA SER A 305 -28.51 -0.21 -24.70
C SER A 305 -28.61 0.84 -23.59
N ILE A 306 -27.92 1.99 -23.74
CA ILE A 306 -27.99 3.14 -22.82
C ILE A 306 -29.32 3.91 -22.96
N VAL A 307 -29.92 3.90 -24.14
CA VAL A 307 -31.07 4.76 -24.45
C VAL A 307 -32.28 4.47 -23.54
N PRO A 308 -32.74 3.21 -23.37
CA PRO A 308 -33.89 2.93 -22.51
C PRO A 308 -33.71 3.36 -21.03
N PRO A 309 -32.57 3.09 -20.35
CA PRO A 309 -32.40 3.56 -18.97
C PRO A 309 -32.29 5.08 -18.87
N LEU A 310 -31.64 5.76 -19.82
CA LEU A 310 -31.60 7.23 -19.83
C LEU A 310 -32.98 7.84 -20.06
N MET A 311 -33.78 7.29 -20.99
CA MET A 311 -35.15 7.74 -21.19
C MET A 311 -36.01 7.52 -19.94
N SER A 312 -35.84 6.39 -19.26
CA SER A 312 -36.55 6.07 -18.02
C SER A 312 -36.14 7.02 -16.88
N VAL A 313 -34.86 7.31 -16.73
CA VAL A 313 -34.36 8.29 -15.76
C VAL A 313 -34.84 9.69 -16.12
N GLY A 314 -34.82 10.09 -17.39
CA GLY A 314 -35.32 11.37 -17.85
C GLY A 314 -36.81 11.55 -17.57
N LYS A 315 -37.62 10.52 -17.84
CA LYS A 315 -39.04 10.49 -17.47
C LYS A 315 -39.22 10.61 -15.95
N LEU A 316 -38.46 9.84 -15.17
CA LEU A 316 -38.53 9.90 -13.71
C LEU A 316 -38.12 11.26 -13.14
N LEU A 317 -37.06 11.86 -13.69
CA LEU A 317 -36.60 13.20 -13.33
C LEU A 317 -37.67 14.24 -13.63
N ARG A 318 -38.36 14.12 -14.76
CA ARG A 318 -39.48 15.00 -15.11
C ARG A 318 -40.68 14.80 -14.19
N ASP A 319 -41.09 13.56 -13.98
CA ASP A 319 -42.34 13.22 -13.30
C ASP A 319 -42.22 13.31 -11.76
N LYS A 320 -41.00 13.19 -11.20
CA LYS A 320 -40.73 13.25 -9.75
C LYS A 320 -39.69 14.30 -9.36
N TRP A 321 -39.51 15.34 -10.20
CA TRP A 321 -38.53 16.40 -9.97
C TRP A 321 -38.62 16.97 -8.56
N ASP A 322 -39.82 17.31 -8.10
CA ASP A 322 -40.04 17.93 -6.79
C ASP A 322 -39.63 17.02 -5.63
N SER A 323 -39.89 15.72 -5.73
CA SER A 323 -39.47 14.75 -4.71
C SER A 323 -37.95 14.56 -4.68
N LEU A 324 -37.31 14.59 -5.84
CA LEU A 324 -35.86 14.47 -5.96
C LEU A 324 -35.16 15.74 -5.46
N LEU A 325 -35.70 16.91 -5.80
CA LEU A 325 -35.23 18.20 -5.33
C LEU A 325 -35.41 18.32 -3.80
N ALA A 326 -36.54 17.89 -3.26
CA ALA A 326 -36.77 17.85 -1.81
C ALA A 326 -35.79 16.92 -1.10
N PHE A 327 -35.53 15.74 -1.67
CA PHE A 327 -34.53 14.82 -1.14
C PHE A 327 -33.12 15.43 -1.14
N LEU A 328 -32.70 16.06 -2.25
CA LEU A 328 -31.41 16.74 -2.36
C LEU A 328 -31.30 17.93 -1.41
N ARG A 329 -32.39 18.68 -1.20
CA ARG A 329 -32.44 19.80 -0.24
C ARG A 329 -32.33 19.33 1.21
N ASN A 330 -32.86 18.16 1.54
CA ASN A 330 -32.84 17.60 2.90
C ASN A 330 -31.53 16.84 3.21
N LEU A 331 -30.73 16.51 2.19
CA LEU A 331 -29.50 15.73 2.37
C LEU A 331 -28.42 16.46 3.18
N PRO A 332 -28.19 17.78 3.01
CA PRO A 332 -27.32 18.57 3.88
C PRO A 332 -27.74 18.53 5.35
N ASP A 333 -29.04 18.59 5.64
CA ASP A 333 -29.54 18.55 7.02
C ASP A 333 -29.31 17.17 7.64
N LEU A 334 -29.60 16.09 6.92
CA LEU A 334 -29.32 14.71 7.35
C LEU A 334 -27.82 14.46 7.56
N PHE A 335 -26.99 15.02 6.69
CA PHE A 335 -25.53 14.96 6.83
C PHE A 335 -25.07 15.77 8.04
N SER A 336 -25.56 16.98 8.21
CA SER A 336 -25.27 17.87 9.34
C SER A 336 -25.69 17.25 10.66
N GLU A 337 -26.85 16.58 10.72
CA GLU A 337 -27.28 15.80 11.89
C GLU A 337 -26.36 14.61 12.17
N GLY A 338 -25.91 13.91 11.13
CA GLY A 338 -24.92 12.83 11.25
C GLY A 338 -23.57 13.33 11.77
N VAL A 339 -23.06 14.43 11.22
CA VAL A 339 -21.82 15.09 11.65
C VAL A 339 -21.96 15.64 13.06
N ARG A 340 -23.10 16.26 13.38
CA ARG A 340 -23.42 16.73 14.73
C ARG A 340 -23.49 15.56 15.70
N PHE A 341 -24.09 14.44 15.31
CA PHE A 341 -24.04 13.22 16.10
C PHE A 341 -22.57 12.84 16.31
N LEU A 342 -21.80 12.55 15.25
CA LEU A 342 -20.36 12.24 15.28
C LEU A 342 -19.54 13.12 16.23
N LEU A 343 -19.75 14.45 16.19
CA LEU A 343 -18.99 15.41 16.99
C LEU A 343 -19.50 15.53 18.43
N THR A 344 -20.81 15.37 18.68
CA THR A 344 -21.43 15.77 19.96
C THR A 344 -22.04 14.65 20.80
N GLY A 345 -22.36 13.49 20.22
CA GLY A 345 -23.03 12.39 20.97
C GLY A 345 -24.55 12.53 21.09
N SER A 346 -25.10 13.72 20.86
CA SER A 346 -26.54 13.97 20.93
C SER A 346 -27.26 13.35 19.73
N PRO A 347 -28.36 12.59 19.89
CA PRO A 347 -29.25 12.52 21.06
C PRO A 347 -29.15 11.25 21.93
N ASN A 348 -28.13 10.38 21.74
CA ASN A 348 -28.04 9.08 22.44
C ASN A 348 -26.82 9.04 23.40
N PRO A 349 -26.92 9.64 24.61
CA PRO A 349 -25.83 9.67 25.58
C PRO A 349 -25.59 8.30 26.24
N TRP A 350 -24.33 7.98 26.50
CA TRP A 350 -23.89 6.67 26.99
C TRP A 350 -24.35 6.30 28.42
N PRO A 351 -24.75 5.03 28.68
CA PRO A 351 -24.86 4.49 30.03
C PRO A 351 -23.52 3.92 30.59
N LEU A 352 -23.38 4.07 31.91
CA LEU A 352 -22.30 3.81 32.90
C LEU A 352 -21.52 2.44 32.80
N PRO A 353 -20.37 2.27 33.50
CA PRO A 353 -19.10 1.81 32.91
C PRO A 353 -18.67 0.37 33.28
N LEU A 354 -17.59 -0.08 32.63
CA LEU A 354 -16.75 -1.25 32.97
C LEU A 354 -15.26 -0.84 33.05
N ASP A 355 -14.47 -1.57 33.85
CA ASP A 355 -13.12 -1.23 34.29
C ASP A 355 -12.01 -1.28 33.19
N PRO A 356 -10.93 -0.47 33.34
CA PRO A 356 -9.86 -0.34 32.36
C PRO A 356 -8.80 -1.46 32.48
N ILE A 357 -8.45 -2.08 31.35
CA ILE A 357 -7.27 -2.94 31.23
C ILE A 357 -6.08 -2.12 30.70
N SER A 358 -4.92 -2.34 31.34
CA SER A 358 -3.61 -1.72 31.15
C SER A 358 -3.07 -1.75 29.71
N ILE A 359 -2.48 -0.63 29.30
CA ILE A 359 -1.83 -0.34 27.99
C ILE A 359 -0.29 -0.61 28.04
N SER A 360 0.25 -1.17 29.11
CA SER A 360 1.71 -1.14 29.38
C SER A 360 2.58 -2.13 28.59
N ALA A 361 2.04 -2.91 27.64
CA ALA A 361 2.84 -3.86 26.85
C ALA A 361 3.31 -3.30 25.50
N LEU A 362 2.66 -2.24 24.97
CA LEU A 362 2.88 -1.78 23.60
C LEU A 362 3.98 -0.72 23.42
N GLU A 363 4.36 0.01 24.48
CA GLU A 363 5.43 1.03 24.40
C GLU A 363 6.84 0.43 24.22
N LYS A 364 7.04 -0.85 24.57
CA LYS A 364 8.38 -1.45 24.61
C LYS A 364 8.86 -2.01 23.27
N TYR A 365 7.95 -2.32 22.35
CA TYR A 365 8.29 -2.91 21.04
C TYR A 365 8.45 -1.87 19.91
N TRP A 366 7.85 -0.69 20.07
CA TRP A 366 7.72 0.34 19.03
C TRP A 366 9.00 1.07 18.58
N PRO A 367 9.94 1.48 19.46
CA PRO A 367 11.16 2.19 19.04
C PRO A 367 12.17 1.30 18.31
N ALA A 368 12.10 -0.01 18.54
CA ALA A 368 13.00 -0.98 17.91
C ALA A 368 12.72 -1.12 16.40
N ASP A 369 11.44 -1.05 15.99
CA ASP A 369 11.02 -1.33 14.62
C ASP A 369 11.32 -0.17 13.64
N VAL A 370 11.12 1.08 14.05
CA VAL A 370 11.48 2.26 13.24
C VAL A 370 12.99 2.38 13.11
N LYS A 371 13.73 2.05 14.18
CA LYS A 371 15.19 1.96 14.16
C LYS A 371 15.64 0.82 13.24
N ALA A 372 14.90 -0.30 13.22
CA ALA A 372 15.21 -1.44 12.36
C ALA A 372 15.07 -1.12 10.86
N GLY A 373 14.07 -0.32 10.49
CA GLY A 373 13.85 0.06 9.08
C GLY A 373 14.64 1.25 8.57
N SER A 374 15.15 2.07 9.47
CA SER A 374 15.97 3.23 9.09
C SER A 374 17.44 2.88 8.96
N ILE A 375 17.97 1.98 9.82
CA ILE A 375 19.35 1.49 9.66
C ILE A 375 19.38 0.61 8.40
N PRO A 376 20.39 0.73 7.53
CA PRO A 376 20.58 -0.25 6.48
C PRO A 376 20.95 -1.54 7.19
N ASN A 377 19.98 -2.45 7.22
CA ASN A 377 20.17 -3.84 7.61
C ASN A 377 20.68 -4.04 9.07
N PRO A 378 19.93 -3.64 10.11
CA PRO A 378 20.26 -3.97 11.49
C PRO A 378 19.87 -5.44 11.75
N ARG A 379 20.66 -6.37 11.19
CA ARG A 379 20.45 -7.80 11.36
C ARG A 379 20.80 -8.20 12.79
N THR A 380 19.81 -8.23 13.66
CA THR A 380 19.82 -9.01 14.91
C THR A 380 18.50 -9.76 15.02
N PRO A 381 18.41 -10.92 15.69
CA PRO A 381 19.23 -12.12 15.71
C PRO A 381 18.46 -13.32 15.08
N VAL A 382 17.74 -13.10 13.97
CA VAL A 382 17.13 -14.16 13.16
C VAL A 382 17.59 -13.98 11.72
N ASN A 383 18.56 -14.80 11.30
CA ASN A 383 19.21 -14.76 9.99
C ASN A 383 18.23 -15.07 8.84
N ASP A 384 17.43 -14.11 8.36
CA ASP A 384 16.74 -14.22 7.09
C ASP A 384 17.01 -13.02 6.16
N PRO A 385 17.13 -13.25 4.83
CA PRO A 385 17.59 -12.28 3.85
C PRO A 385 16.55 -11.18 3.59
N HIS A 386 16.95 -10.13 2.85
CA HIS A 386 16.14 -9.02 2.30
C HIS A 386 14.67 -9.34 1.95
N ASN A 387 14.40 -10.57 1.53
CA ASN A 387 13.06 -11.11 1.27
C ASN A 387 12.10 -11.08 2.48
N ALA A 388 12.61 -11.11 3.73
CA ALA A 388 11.81 -11.01 4.95
C ALA A 388 11.37 -9.58 5.29
N TRP A 389 11.98 -8.56 4.67
CA TRP A 389 11.61 -7.16 4.90
C TRP A 389 10.20 -6.83 4.41
N LYS A 390 9.77 -7.41 3.27
CA LYS A 390 8.41 -7.23 2.73
C LYS A 390 7.33 -7.69 3.72
N PRO A 391 7.32 -8.95 4.21
CA PRO A 391 6.35 -9.38 5.21
C PRO A 391 6.48 -8.63 6.54
N PHE A 392 7.70 -8.22 6.93
CA PHE A 392 7.91 -7.38 8.12
C PHE A 392 7.21 -6.02 8.00
N SER A 393 7.41 -5.30 6.89
CA SER A 393 6.75 -4.00 6.65
C SER A 393 5.22 -4.14 6.71
N VAL A 394 4.67 -5.21 6.11
CA VAL A 394 3.24 -5.52 6.14
C VAL A 394 2.76 -5.77 7.58
N ALA A 395 3.55 -6.48 8.40
CA ALA A 395 3.24 -6.68 9.81
C ALA A 395 3.25 -5.36 10.60
N THR A 396 4.18 -4.44 10.33
CA THR A 396 4.22 -3.10 10.94
C THR A 396 2.96 -2.29 10.59
N TYR A 397 2.45 -2.40 9.35
CA TYR A 397 1.16 -1.78 8.96
C TYR A 397 -0.03 -2.41 9.68
N ILE A 398 -0.08 -3.74 9.78
CA ILE A 398 -1.14 -4.45 10.52
C ILE A 398 -1.10 -4.03 12.00
N TYR A 399 0.09 -3.93 12.59
CA TYR A 399 0.27 -3.47 13.96
C TYR A 399 -0.16 -2.02 14.13
N GLY A 400 0.31 -1.10 13.27
CA GLY A 400 -0.11 0.31 13.28
C GLY A 400 -1.63 0.47 13.16
N TYR A 401 -2.29 -0.36 12.36
CA TYR A 401 -3.74 -0.42 12.25
C TYR A 401 -4.40 -0.91 13.55
N CYS A 402 -3.89 -1.98 14.16
CA CYS A 402 -4.41 -2.49 15.44
C CYS A 402 -4.21 -1.49 16.59
N VAL A 403 -3.05 -0.82 16.64
CA VAL A 403 -2.73 0.23 17.62
C VAL A 403 -3.60 1.46 17.40
N CYS A 404 -3.84 1.86 16.15
CA CYS A 404 -4.80 2.90 15.80
C CYS A 404 -6.19 2.55 16.37
N TRP A 405 -6.70 1.35 16.11
CA TRP A 405 -7.98 0.89 16.66
C TRP A 405 -8.01 0.91 18.19
N LEU A 406 -6.96 0.41 18.85
CA LEU A 406 -6.85 0.44 20.31
C LEU A 406 -6.79 1.87 20.85
N ASN A 407 -6.02 2.77 20.24
CA ASN A 407 -5.93 4.17 20.65
C ASN A 407 -7.25 4.90 20.43
N ILE A 408 -7.98 4.64 19.34
CA ILE A 408 -9.34 5.16 19.16
C ILE A 408 -10.22 4.70 20.31
N LEU A 409 -10.21 3.41 20.65
CA LEU A 409 -11.00 2.86 21.75
C LEU A 409 -10.61 3.47 23.11
N VAL A 410 -9.32 3.71 23.36
CA VAL A 410 -8.81 4.32 24.60
C VAL A 410 -9.14 5.81 24.67
N TRP A 411 -8.94 6.58 23.61
CA TRP A 411 -9.23 8.01 23.57
C TRP A 411 -10.73 8.28 23.60
N THR A 412 -11.53 7.48 22.90
CA THR A 412 -12.98 7.53 23.04
C THR A 412 -13.39 7.22 24.48
N ALA A 413 -12.81 6.20 25.12
CA ALA A 413 -13.04 5.92 26.54
C ALA A 413 -12.53 7.04 27.50
N TYR A 414 -11.45 7.74 27.17
CA TYR A 414 -10.91 8.86 27.97
C TYR A 414 -11.80 10.10 27.89
N PHE A 415 -12.25 10.46 26.68
CA PHE A 415 -13.23 11.53 26.51
C PHE A 415 -14.62 11.15 27.07
N ASP A 416 -14.94 9.85 27.11
CA ASP A 416 -16.11 9.33 27.83
C ASP A 416 -15.97 9.47 29.37
N ARG A 417 -14.74 9.46 29.92
CA ARG A 417 -14.48 9.50 31.38
C ARG A 417 -14.62 10.88 32.02
N TYR A 418 -14.43 11.96 31.27
CA TYR A 418 -14.59 13.34 31.75
C TYR A 418 -15.86 13.96 31.17
N PRO A 419 -17.03 13.75 31.80
CA PRO A 419 -18.24 14.42 31.37
C PRO A 419 -18.02 15.94 31.44
N PRO A 420 -18.54 16.73 30.48
CA PRO A 420 -18.90 18.10 30.80
C PRO A 420 -19.94 17.98 31.91
N SER A 421 -19.52 18.19 33.17
CA SER A 421 -20.41 18.14 34.32
C SER A 421 -21.31 19.37 34.33
N GLY A 422 -22.23 19.38 33.38
CA GLY A 422 -23.45 20.14 33.37
C GLY A 422 -24.54 19.15 33.01
N GLY A 423 -25.05 18.43 34.01
CA GLY A 423 -26.34 17.79 33.87
C GLY A 423 -27.33 18.84 33.34
N PHE A 424 -28.14 18.46 32.36
CA PHE A 424 -29.19 19.34 31.86
C PHE A 424 -29.99 19.90 33.04
N PRO A 425 -30.28 21.21 33.04
CA PRO A 425 -31.10 21.81 34.07
C PRO A 425 -32.48 21.14 33.99
N LYS A 426 -32.84 20.37 35.03
CA LYS A 426 -34.25 20.35 35.42
C LYS A 426 -34.65 21.80 35.63
N ARG A 427 -35.78 22.23 35.05
CA ARG A 427 -36.38 23.55 35.28
C ARG A 427 -36.23 23.93 36.76
N VAL A 428 -35.34 24.85 37.08
CA VAL A 428 -35.32 25.50 38.39
C VAL A 428 -35.12 26.98 38.17
N SER A 429 -36.09 27.69 38.75
CA SER A 429 -36.20 29.11 38.99
C SER A 429 -34.89 29.83 39.27
N CYS A 430 -34.86 31.10 38.89
CA CYS A 430 -33.85 32.08 39.26
C CYS A 430 -33.47 32.00 40.75
N SER A 431 -32.19 31.80 41.04
CA SER A 431 -31.37 32.69 41.88
C SER A 431 -30.06 32.01 42.31
N SER A 432 -29.12 32.87 42.71
CA SER A 432 -27.91 32.60 43.49
C SER A 432 -26.59 32.34 42.74
N LEU A 433 -25.72 33.34 42.93
CA LEU A 433 -24.30 33.59 42.63
C LEU A 433 -23.30 32.41 42.67
N ARG A 434 -23.71 31.17 43.01
CA ARG A 434 -22.85 29.97 42.94
C ARG A 434 -22.63 29.46 41.50
N THR A 435 -23.39 29.95 40.53
CA THR A 435 -23.26 29.62 39.10
C THR A 435 -22.00 30.21 38.45
N VAL A 436 -21.51 31.36 38.93
CA VAL A 436 -20.41 32.10 38.27
C VAL A 436 -19.05 31.43 38.45
N ILE A 437 -18.77 30.84 39.63
CA ILE A 437 -17.52 30.10 39.90
C ILE A 437 -17.52 28.73 39.19
N ARG A 438 -18.70 28.15 38.98
CA ARG A 438 -18.87 26.86 38.28
C ARG A 438 -18.71 27.02 36.76
N GLU A 439 -19.14 28.15 36.20
CA GLU A 439 -18.94 28.49 34.78
C GLU A 439 -17.48 28.79 34.42
N THR A 440 -16.72 29.45 35.30
CA THR A 440 -15.29 29.74 35.03
C THR A 440 -14.44 28.47 35.03
N ARG A 441 -14.67 27.54 35.97
CA ARG A 441 -13.97 26.24 35.99
C ARG A 441 -14.33 25.36 34.79
N GLY A 442 -15.58 25.43 34.31
CA GLY A 442 -16.04 24.75 33.09
C GLY A 442 -15.43 25.29 31.79
N ARG A 443 -15.13 26.59 31.71
CA ARG A 443 -14.42 27.18 30.56
C ARG A 443 -12.96 26.73 30.48
N ILE A 444 -12.26 26.67 31.61
CA ILE A 444 -10.85 26.20 31.65
C ILE A 444 -10.76 24.71 31.26
N LEU A 445 -11.66 23.86 31.77
CA LEU A 445 -11.71 22.44 31.39
C LEU A 445 -12.06 22.21 29.91
N ARG A 446 -12.96 23.01 29.33
CA ARG A 446 -13.23 22.97 27.87
C ARG A 446 -12.02 23.39 27.05
N GLN A 447 -11.27 24.40 27.48
CA GLN A 447 -10.04 24.79 26.79
C GLN A 447 -8.98 23.69 26.84
N ILE A 448 -8.85 22.99 27.97
CA ILE A 448 -7.95 21.82 28.10
C ILE A 448 -8.41 20.66 27.20
N GLN A 449 -9.71 20.39 27.10
CA GLN A 449 -10.25 19.35 26.20
C GLN A 449 -10.00 19.65 24.72
N VAL A 450 -10.16 20.91 24.30
CA VAL A 450 -9.83 21.36 22.94
C VAL A 450 -8.33 21.26 22.66
N LEU A 451 -7.48 21.48 23.68
CA LEU A 451 -6.03 21.32 23.56
C LEU A 451 -5.59 19.84 23.48
N LEU A 452 -6.33 18.92 24.11
CA LEU A 452 -6.06 17.47 24.10
C LEU A 452 -6.59 16.77 22.84
N LEU A 453 -7.55 17.35 22.13
CA LEU A 453 -8.10 16.79 20.89
C LEU A 453 -7.03 16.58 19.79
N PRO A 454 -6.13 17.54 19.47
CA PRO A 454 -5.06 17.31 18.51
C PRO A 454 -4.04 16.27 19.00
N VAL A 455 -3.82 16.13 20.32
CA VAL A 455 -2.97 15.07 20.88
C VAL A 455 -3.61 13.70 20.69
N ALA A 456 -4.92 13.58 20.97
CA ALA A 456 -5.68 12.36 20.72
C ALA A 456 -5.71 11.99 19.23
N PHE A 457 -5.90 12.98 18.36
CA PHE A 457 -5.82 12.82 16.91
C PHE A 457 -4.43 12.31 16.51
N LEU A 458 -3.36 12.92 17.02
CA LEU A 458 -1.98 12.51 16.73
C LEU A 458 -1.69 11.08 17.23
N MET A 459 -2.23 10.67 18.37
CA MET A 459 -2.05 9.30 18.88
C MET A 459 -2.92 8.25 18.18
N CYS A 460 -4.07 8.63 17.62
CA CYS A 460 -4.91 7.74 16.83
C CYS A 460 -4.42 7.62 15.38
N ALA A 461 -4.13 8.75 14.73
CA ALA A 461 -3.70 8.82 13.35
C ALA A 461 -2.20 8.54 13.19
N GLY A 462 -1.38 8.97 14.15
CA GLY A 462 0.07 8.84 14.12
C GLY A 462 0.55 7.43 13.76
N PRO A 463 0.07 6.35 14.41
CA PRO A 463 0.47 4.99 14.05
C PRO A 463 0.23 4.59 12.58
N LEU A 464 -0.76 5.19 11.90
CA LEU A 464 -1.01 4.98 10.47
C LEU A 464 -0.03 5.77 9.59
N PHE A 465 0.36 6.97 10.03
CA PHE A 465 1.26 7.86 9.30
C PHE A 465 2.74 7.66 9.65
N VAL A 466 3.06 6.97 10.73
CA VAL A 466 4.44 6.76 11.22
C VAL A 466 5.31 6.03 10.21
N PRO A 467 4.88 4.96 9.50
CA PRO A 467 5.72 4.37 8.46
C PRO A 467 6.08 5.38 7.35
N PHE A 468 5.21 6.34 7.08
CA PHE A 468 5.39 7.36 6.04
C PHE A 468 6.17 8.58 6.51
N ALA A 469 6.00 9.01 7.76
CA ALA A 469 6.63 10.20 8.31
C ALA A 469 7.93 9.87 9.07
N ALA A 470 7.91 8.82 9.89
CA ALA A 470 9.05 8.46 10.72
C ALA A 470 10.16 7.78 9.94
N LEU A 471 9.85 7.02 8.87
CA LEU A 471 10.91 6.39 8.07
C LEU A 471 11.77 7.42 7.34
N PRO A 472 11.23 8.41 6.60
CA PRO A 472 12.05 9.44 5.97
C PRO A 472 12.75 10.35 6.99
N LEU A 473 12.11 10.64 8.14
CA LEU A 473 12.74 11.41 9.21
C LEU A 473 13.87 10.63 9.88
N ALA A 474 13.71 9.32 10.09
CA ALA A 474 14.73 8.47 10.68
C ALA A 474 15.87 8.23 9.68
N GLN A 475 15.59 8.06 8.40
CA GLN A 475 16.60 8.03 7.33
C GLN A 475 17.38 9.35 7.28
N GLN A 476 16.69 10.49 7.33
CA GLN A 476 17.37 11.79 7.37
C GLN A 476 18.22 11.95 8.63
N TRP A 477 17.68 11.56 9.79
CA TRP A 477 18.39 11.63 11.06
C TRP A 477 19.64 10.74 11.06
N GLN A 478 19.53 9.52 10.51
CA GLN A 478 20.68 8.64 10.36
C GLN A 478 21.67 9.15 9.33
N TRP A 479 21.20 9.68 8.22
CA TRP A 479 22.06 10.37 7.27
C TRP A 479 22.86 11.47 7.98
N THR A 480 22.26 12.26 8.87
CA THR A 480 22.96 13.34 9.57
C THR A 480 23.84 12.89 10.73
N HIS A 481 23.46 11.84 11.46
CA HIS A 481 24.04 11.52 12.78
C HIS A 481 24.66 10.14 12.92
N PHE A 482 24.48 9.23 11.95
CA PHE A 482 24.93 7.85 12.12
C PHE A 482 26.47 7.74 12.21
N CYS A 483 27.20 8.66 11.58
CA CYS A 483 28.66 8.70 11.62
C CYS A 483 29.24 9.56 12.76
N ASP A 484 28.43 10.13 13.66
CA ASP A 484 28.91 11.03 14.72
C ASP A 484 29.89 10.34 15.70
N SER A 485 29.80 9.01 15.84
CA SER A 485 30.72 8.22 16.67
C SER A 485 32.00 7.80 15.95
N PHE A 486 32.14 8.12 14.67
CA PHE A 486 33.27 7.72 13.83
C PHE A 486 34.23 8.89 13.62
N ALA A 487 35.43 8.60 13.10
CA ALA A 487 36.44 9.63 12.87
C ALA A 487 36.10 10.56 11.71
N GLY A 488 35.39 10.04 10.70
CA GLY A 488 34.89 10.80 9.56
C GLY A 488 33.82 10.02 8.79
N GLU A 489 33.33 10.63 7.73
CA GLU A 489 32.36 10.03 6.82
C GLU A 489 32.80 10.18 5.36
N VAL A 490 32.37 9.22 4.54
CA VAL A 490 32.63 9.17 3.11
C VAL A 490 31.30 9.06 2.39
N ILE A 491 31.07 9.93 1.41
CA ILE A 491 29.90 9.86 0.54
C ILE A 491 30.33 9.21 -0.77
N LEU A 492 29.78 8.03 -1.05
CA LEU A 492 29.98 7.31 -2.30
C LEU A 492 28.87 7.71 -3.28
N SER A 493 29.22 8.45 -4.33
CA SER A 493 28.32 8.80 -5.43
C SER A 493 28.51 7.83 -6.59
N GLY A 494 27.47 7.05 -6.89
CA GLY A 494 27.47 6.02 -7.94
C GLY A 494 27.15 6.54 -9.34
N LEU A 495 27.05 7.86 -9.55
CA LEU A 495 26.73 8.44 -10.86
C LEU A 495 27.81 8.09 -11.90
N MET A 496 27.39 7.82 -13.14
CA MET A 496 28.34 7.59 -14.24
C MET A 496 28.78 8.90 -14.92
N ASN A 497 27.97 9.96 -14.82
CA ASN A 497 28.26 11.29 -15.34
C ASN A 497 27.79 12.34 -14.32
N PRO A 498 28.70 12.98 -13.55
CA PRO A 498 30.17 12.78 -13.53
C PRO A 498 30.57 11.37 -13.05
N SER A 499 31.84 10.97 -13.29
CA SER A 499 32.37 9.66 -12.88
C SER A 499 32.07 9.34 -11.40
N PRO A 500 31.95 8.05 -11.01
CA PRO A 500 31.64 7.69 -9.63
C PRO A 500 32.71 8.24 -8.69
N THR A 501 32.31 8.82 -7.56
CA THR A 501 33.21 9.52 -6.64
C THR A 501 33.03 9.06 -5.21
N ALA A 502 34.12 9.09 -4.44
CA ALA A 502 34.13 8.91 -2.99
C ALA A 502 34.65 10.20 -2.36
N SER A 503 33.75 10.96 -1.74
CA SER A 503 34.02 12.26 -1.13
C SER A 503 34.21 12.14 0.37
N PHE A 504 35.32 12.66 0.90
CA PHE A 504 35.71 12.52 2.30
C PHE A 504 35.38 13.76 3.12
N TYR A 505 34.79 13.55 4.29
CA TYR A 505 34.42 14.58 5.23
C TYR A 505 34.94 14.25 6.64
N TYR A 506 35.69 15.18 7.23
CA TYR A 506 36.26 15.04 8.57
C TYR A 506 35.98 16.28 9.42
N PRO A 507 35.98 16.16 10.76
CA PRO A 507 35.80 17.31 11.63
C PRO A 507 37.09 18.12 11.73
N ILE A 508 36.97 19.46 11.65
CA ILE A 508 38.11 20.41 11.73
C ILE A 508 38.87 20.25 13.04
N GLN A 509 38.15 19.91 14.11
CA GLN A 509 38.70 19.65 15.44
C GLN A 509 38.10 18.36 16.01
N PRO A 510 38.81 17.64 16.90
CA PRO A 510 38.35 16.37 17.48
C PRO A 510 36.93 16.40 18.10
N ASN A 511 36.46 17.58 18.51
CA ASN A 511 35.18 17.79 19.19
C ASN A 511 34.20 18.64 18.35
N ALA A 512 34.54 19.00 17.10
CA ALA A 512 33.67 19.77 16.24
C ALA A 512 32.57 18.88 15.64
N SER A 513 31.32 19.33 15.70
CA SER A 513 30.18 18.63 15.10
C SER A 513 30.03 18.90 13.60
N VAL A 514 30.76 19.88 13.05
CA VAL A 514 30.69 20.26 11.64
C VAL A 514 31.81 19.55 10.89
N LEU A 515 31.41 18.74 9.92
CA LEU A 515 32.32 18.04 9.01
C LEU A 515 32.61 18.94 7.81
N GLU A 516 33.88 19.13 7.48
CA GLU A 516 34.29 19.83 6.28
C GLU A 516 34.67 18.83 5.19
N TYR A 517 34.48 19.23 3.93
CA TYR A 517 34.94 18.49 2.78
C TYR A 517 36.47 18.55 2.70
N TYR A 518 37.12 17.41 2.48
CA TYR A 518 38.57 17.33 2.33
C TYR A 518 38.99 17.10 0.88
N PHE A 519 38.59 15.97 0.30
CA PHE A 519 39.02 15.55 -1.03
C PHE A 519 38.12 14.47 -1.65
N ASP A 520 38.32 14.21 -2.94
CA ASP A 520 37.61 13.17 -3.69
C ASP A 520 38.55 12.12 -4.29
N TYR A 521 38.10 10.87 -4.30
CA TYR A 521 38.59 9.86 -5.22
C TYR A 521 37.55 9.61 -6.30
N SER A 522 37.97 9.59 -7.57
CA SER A 522 37.10 9.24 -8.70
C SER A 522 37.45 7.86 -9.24
N LEU A 523 36.43 7.07 -9.55
CA LEU A 523 36.57 5.81 -10.26
C LEU A 523 36.66 6.08 -11.75
N VAL A 524 37.81 5.74 -12.35
CA VAL A 524 38.10 5.90 -13.77
C VAL A 524 38.31 4.51 -14.37
N SER A 525 37.65 4.24 -15.49
CA SER A 525 37.93 3.03 -16.26
C SER A 525 39.19 3.25 -17.08
N ASN A 526 40.23 2.43 -16.87
CA ASN A 526 41.45 2.57 -17.64
C ASN A 526 41.27 1.89 -19.02
N THR A 527 40.89 2.67 -20.03
CA THR A 527 40.68 2.17 -21.39
C THR A 527 41.97 2.07 -22.21
N THR A 528 43.14 2.39 -21.66
CA THR A 528 44.43 2.34 -22.41
C THR A 528 45.06 0.95 -22.43
N VAL A 529 44.37 -0.08 -21.93
CA VAL A 529 44.87 -1.45 -21.96
C VAL A 529 44.65 -2.03 -23.37
N PRO A 530 45.69 -2.58 -24.04
CA PRO A 530 45.55 -3.16 -25.38
C PRO A 530 44.50 -4.28 -25.42
N PRO A 531 43.83 -4.48 -26.58
CA PRO A 531 42.78 -5.48 -26.72
C PRO A 531 43.33 -6.89 -26.43
N GLY A 532 42.91 -7.47 -25.31
CA GLY A 532 43.35 -8.80 -24.86
C GLY A 532 43.49 -8.96 -23.34
N ASN A 533 43.67 -7.85 -22.61
CA ASN A 533 43.70 -7.85 -21.15
C ASN A 533 42.36 -7.34 -20.57
N PRO A 534 41.95 -7.83 -19.38
CA PRO A 534 40.65 -7.50 -18.80
C PRO A 534 40.54 -6.02 -18.40
N PRO A 535 39.31 -5.46 -18.36
CA PRO A 535 39.11 -4.07 -17.96
C PRO A 535 39.51 -3.89 -16.49
N SER A 536 40.62 -3.20 -16.26
CA SER A 536 41.04 -2.76 -14.93
C SER A 536 40.31 -1.46 -14.58
N GLN A 537 39.84 -1.38 -13.34
CA GLN A 537 39.26 -0.15 -12.80
C GLN A 537 40.29 0.54 -11.91
N LEU A 538 40.43 1.85 -12.07
CA LEU A 538 41.41 2.66 -11.37
C LEU A 538 40.69 3.73 -10.55
N LEU A 539 40.95 3.77 -9.24
CA LEU A 539 40.49 4.82 -8.36
C LEU A 539 41.59 5.88 -8.26
N VAL A 540 41.33 7.06 -8.81
CA VAL A 540 42.30 8.16 -8.94
C VAL A 540 41.94 9.27 -7.95
N PHE A 541 42.94 9.76 -7.23
CA PHE A 541 42.81 10.88 -6.31
C PHE A 541 42.68 12.22 -7.05
N ASN A 542 41.61 12.97 -6.78
CA ASN A 542 41.40 14.33 -7.28
C ASN A 542 41.31 15.31 -6.09
N ALA A 543 42.41 15.99 -5.77
CA ALA A 543 42.40 17.07 -4.78
C ALA A 543 41.82 18.37 -5.37
N ARG A 544 41.09 19.12 -4.55
CA ARG A 544 40.85 20.55 -4.77
C ARG A 544 42.03 21.34 -4.19
N ALA A 545 42.51 22.34 -4.92
CA ALA A 545 43.82 22.98 -4.73
C ALA A 545 44.06 23.73 -3.39
N ASP A 546 43.14 23.72 -2.40
CA ASP A 546 43.17 24.63 -1.25
C ASP A 546 43.05 24.00 0.17
N SER A 547 42.97 22.68 0.34
CA SER A 547 42.86 22.05 1.68
C SER A 547 44.17 21.40 2.15
N SER A 548 45.17 22.23 2.47
CA SER A 548 46.54 21.83 2.83
C SER A 548 46.75 21.57 4.34
N ILE A 549 46.21 20.47 4.90
CA ILE A 549 46.66 20.01 6.24
C ILE A 549 47.04 18.52 6.27
N ILE A 550 46.47 17.66 5.41
CA ILE A 550 46.88 16.23 5.27
C ILE A 550 46.73 15.81 3.80
N PRO A 551 47.80 15.81 2.97
CA PRO A 551 47.75 15.19 1.64
C PRO A 551 47.56 13.67 1.80
N PRO A 552 46.80 12.98 0.94
CA PRO A 552 46.78 11.52 0.99
C PRO A 552 48.12 10.99 0.53
N ASP A 553 48.67 10.06 1.29
CA ASP A 553 49.90 9.37 0.92
C ASP A 553 49.73 8.51 -0.35
N ILE A 554 48.50 8.10 -0.66
CA ILE A 554 48.13 7.19 -1.74
C ILE A 554 47.42 7.97 -2.83
N PHE A 555 48.02 8.09 -4.01
CA PHE A 555 47.46 8.88 -5.11
C PHE A 555 46.54 8.06 -6.03
N ALA A 556 46.75 6.76 -6.12
CA ALA A 556 45.92 5.88 -6.94
C ALA A 556 45.83 4.48 -6.36
N ILE A 557 44.68 3.84 -6.55
CA ILE A 557 44.45 2.43 -6.23
C ILE A 557 43.87 1.75 -7.46
N SER A 558 44.54 0.71 -7.95
CA SER A 558 44.08 -0.08 -9.07
C SER A 558 43.44 -1.39 -8.60
N TYR A 559 42.35 -1.77 -9.25
CA TYR A 559 41.57 -2.97 -8.96
C TYR A 559 41.54 -3.87 -10.19
N ASP A 560 42.10 -5.08 -10.04
CA ASP A 560 41.85 -6.17 -10.98
C ASP A 560 40.62 -6.94 -10.51
N VAL A 561 39.48 -6.71 -11.19
CA VAL A 561 38.19 -7.29 -10.83
C VAL A 561 38.15 -8.81 -11.11
N GLN A 562 38.97 -9.31 -12.05
CA GLN A 562 39.02 -10.74 -12.36
C GLN A 562 39.95 -11.50 -11.41
N ALA A 563 41.16 -10.97 -11.19
CA ALA A 563 42.12 -11.56 -10.25
C ALA A 563 41.76 -11.31 -8.78
N GLN A 564 40.86 -10.35 -8.51
CA GLN A 564 40.51 -9.86 -7.17
C GLN A 564 41.74 -9.30 -6.41
N GLU A 565 42.64 -8.67 -7.16
CA GLU A 565 43.86 -8.05 -6.65
C GLU A 565 43.71 -6.53 -6.57
N ILE A 566 44.39 -5.94 -5.60
CA ILE A 566 44.39 -4.51 -5.32
C ILE A 566 45.85 -4.07 -5.22
N SER A 567 46.21 -3.01 -5.94
CA SER A 567 47.50 -2.35 -5.79
C SER A 567 47.31 -0.86 -5.59
N ALA A 568 48.22 -0.23 -4.86
CA ALA A 568 48.20 1.19 -4.59
C ALA A 568 49.56 1.83 -4.88
N ASP A 569 49.48 3.00 -5.49
CA ASP A 569 50.63 3.81 -5.82
C ASP A 569 50.65 5.06 -4.92
N CYS A 570 51.82 5.32 -4.35
CA CYS A 570 52.14 6.50 -3.55
C CYS A 570 53.07 7.42 -4.36
N ALA A 571 53.34 8.63 -3.85
CA ALA A 571 54.19 9.62 -4.54
C ALA A 571 55.56 9.06 -5.02
N ASN A 572 56.08 8.04 -4.36
CA ASN A 572 57.38 7.41 -4.65
C ASN A 572 57.27 6.04 -5.36
N GLY A 573 56.11 5.71 -5.95
CA GLY A 573 55.86 4.44 -6.64
C GLY A 573 54.92 3.48 -5.88
N PRO A 574 54.86 2.19 -6.28
CA PRO A 574 53.95 1.22 -5.68
C PRO A 574 54.28 1.00 -4.21
N CYS A 575 53.29 1.18 -3.34
CA CYS A 575 53.49 1.24 -1.89
C CYS A 575 52.59 0.32 -1.08
N ALA A 576 51.54 -0.24 -1.67
CA ALA A 576 50.73 -1.23 -1.00
C ALA A 576 50.07 -2.17 -2.01
N PHE A 577 49.80 -3.39 -1.58
CA PHE A 577 49.17 -4.41 -2.40
C PHE A 577 48.32 -5.33 -1.53
N GLY A 578 47.39 -6.04 -2.15
CA GLY A 578 46.52 -6.97 -1.44
C GLY A 578 45.56 -7.69 -2.36
N ASN A 579 44.70 -8.48 -1.73
CA ASN A 579 43.61 -9.17 -2.41
C ASN A 579 42.30 -8.99 -1.66
N TYR A 580 41.20 -9.23 -2.36
CA TYR A 580 39.89 -9.33 -1.75
C TYR A 580 39.19 -10.60 -2.19
N SER A 581 38.23 -11.05 -1.41
CA SER A 581 37.35 -12.16 -1.77
C SER A 581 35.92 -11.77 -1.44
N THR A 582 34.99 -12.20 -2.29
CA THR A 582 33.55 -11.93 -2.12
C THR A 582 32.78 -13.13 -1.57
N LYS A 583 33.43 -14.29 -1.42
CA LYS A 583 32.81 -15.55 -0.98
C LYS A 583 33.66 -16.26 0.07
N PRO A 584 33.08 -16.74 1.20
CA PRO A 584 31.66 -16.66 1.59
C PRO A 584 31.24 -15.33 2.24
N TYR A 585 32.19 -14.44 2.52
CA TYR A 585 31.99 -13.09 3.05
C TYR A 585 32.86 -12.14 2.21
N LEU A 586 32.59 -10.84 2.27
CA LEU A 586 33.56 -9.85 1.77
C LEU A 586 34.76 -9.81 2.73
N SER A 587 35.96 -10.09 2.24
CA SER A 587 37.19 -10.04 3.05
C SER A 587 38.35 -9.46 2.26
N PHE A 588 39.25 -8.78 2.94
CA PHE A 588 40.44 -8.16 2.37
C PHE A 588 41.69 -8.61 3.13
N THR A 589 42.77 -8.86 2.39
CA THR A 589 44.12 -9.04 2.95
C THR A 589 45.00 -7.99 2.31
N LEU A 590 45.42 -6.99 3.09
CA LEU A 590 46.08 -5.80 2.60
C LEU A 590 47.44 -5.67 3.27
N GLN A 591 48.49 -5.43 2.49
CA GLN A 591 49.85 -5.26 2.96
C GLN A 591 50.36 -3.88 2.52
N ASP A 592 50.70 -3.04 3.48
CA ASP A 592 51.38 -1.77 3.22
C ASP A 592 52.90 -2.03 3.24
N SER A 593 53.57 -1.82 2.10
CA SER A 593 55.01 -2.09 1.98
C SER A 593 55.88 -1.08 2.73
N ARG A 594 55.33 0.09 3.08
CA ARG A 594 56.02 1.14 3.83
C ARG A 594 56.12 0.81 5.31
N THR A 595 55.05 0.24 5.87
CA THR A 595 54.96 -0.10 7.30
C THR A 595 55.23 -1.58 7.57
N GLY A 596 55.12 -2.44 6.54
CA GLY A 596 55.18 -3.89 6.67
C GLY A 596 53.94 -4.49 7.35
N LEU A 597 52.91 -3.68 7.63
CA LEU A 597 51.71 -4.11 8.33
C LEU A 597 50.79 -4.88 7.39
N VAL A 598 50.39 -6.08 7.78
CA VAL A 598 49.36 -6.87 7.09
C VAL A 598 48.04 -6.70 7.84
N THR A 599 47.08 -6.06 7.20
CA THR A 599 45.73 -5.84 7.73
C THR A 599 44.76 -6.83 7.09
N GLN A 600 44.03 -7.57 7.92
CA GLN A 600 42.96 -8.44 7.47
C GLN A 600 41.62 -7.84 7.86
N LEU A 601 40.77 -7.58 6.87
CA LEU A 601 39.41 -7.08 7.07
C LEU A 601 38.41 -8.14 6.68
N ARG A 602 37.32 -8.23 7.43
CA ARG A 602 36.23 -9.14 7.11
C ARG A 602 34.88 -8.53 7.41
N ALA A 603 33.94 -8.73 6.49
CA ALA A 603 32.55 -8.37 6.67
C ALA A 603 31.91 -9.30 7.69
N VAL A 604 31.14 -8.71 8.61
CA VAL A 604 30.35 -9.47 9.58
C VAL A 604 29.33 -10.35 8.86
N ASP A 605 28.71 -9.83 7.79
CA ASP A 605 27.65 -10.49 7.04
C ASP A 605 28.13 -11.20 5.76
N LYS A 606 27.42 -12.30 5.42
CA LYS A 606 27.66 -13.07 4.18
C LYS A 606 27.21 -12.31 2.94
N GLU A 607 26.10 -11.59 3.07
CA GLU A 607 25.51 -10.77 2.01
C GLU A 607 25.85 -9.31 2.28
N TRP A 608 26.50 -8.68 1.32
CA TRP A 608 26.88 -7.27 1.38
C TRP A 608 26.47 -6.49 0.13
N LYS A 609 26.20 -7.19 -0.98
CA LYS A 609 25.77 -6.65 -2.26
C LYS A 609 24.37 -7.17 -2.59
N PHE A 610 23.47 -6.26 -2.96
CA PHE A 610 22.09 -6.56 -3.32
C PHE A 610 21.80 -6.09 -4.76
N PRO A 611 20.88 -6.74 -5.49
CA PRO A 611 20.51 -6.33 -6.84
C PRO A 611 19.59 -5.10 -6.85
N ASP A 612 18.80 -4.92 -5.80
CA ASP A 612 17.73 -3.93 -5.69
C ASP A 612 17.88 -3.01 -4.47
N ASP A 613 19.03 -3.07 -3.79
CA ASP A 613 19.34 -2.23 -2.61
C ASP A 613 20.82 -1.80 -2.60
N ALA A 614 21.13 -0.73 -1.86
CA ALA A 614 22.48 -0.22 -1.69
C ALA A 614 23.37 -1.26 -0.98
N PRO A 615 24.69 -1.30 -1.26
CA PRO A 615 25.59 -2.20 -0.56
C PRO A 615 25.62 -1.87 0.93
N SER A 616 25.45 -2.89 1.77
CA SER A 616 25.45 -2.76 3.23
C SER A 616 26.54 -3.65 3.82
N VAL A 617 27.52 -3.05 4.50
CA VAL A 617 28.64 -3.77 5.08
C VAL A 617 29.09 -3.18 6.42
N VAL A 618 29.45 -4.06 7.35
CA VAL A 618 30.28 -3.73 8.52
C VAL A 618 31.58 -4.50 8.39
N LEU A 619 32.68 -3.81 8.09
CA LEU A 619 34.01 -4.43 8.01
C LEU A 619 34.73 -4.27 9.34
N ARG A 620 35.25 -5.38 9.86
CA ARG A 620 36.02 -5.42 11.10
C ARG A 620 37.44 -5.90 10.85
N ASN A 621 38.36 -5.40 11.67
CA ASN A 621 39.71 -5.94 11.76
C ASN A 621 39.66 -7.37 12.29
N ARG A 622 40.38 -8.28 11.63
CA ARG A 622 40.49 -9.67 12.05
C ARG A 622 41.76 -9.83 12.89
N GLU A 623 41.63 -9.56 14.18
CA GLU A 623 42.67 -9.88 15.16
C GLU A 623 42.50 -11.32 15.67
N ALA A 624 43.59 -11.95 16.11
CA ALA A 624 43.65 -13.36 16.43
C ALA A 624 42.78 -13.73 17.66
N GLY A 625 41.49 -14.00 17.44
CA GLY A 625 40.59 -14.63 18.41
C GLY A 625 39.41 -13.77 18.91
N GLU A 626 39.45 -12.45 18.71
CA GLU A 626 38.36 -11.54 19.11
C GLU A 626 37.79 -10.75 17.92
N SER A 627 36.57 -10.26 18.06
CA SER A 627 35.93 -9.41 17.05
C SER A 627 36.58 -8.02 17.09
N GLY A 628 37.61 -7.81 16.27
CA GLY A 628 38.35 -6.54 16.22
C GLY A 628 37.47 -5.32 15.89
N GLY A 629 38.06 -4.14 16.05
CA GLY A 629 37.39 -2.84 15.83
C GLY A 629 36.74 -2.73 14.44
N ILE A 630 35.69 -1.90 14.34
CA ILE A 630 35.01 -1.60 13.07
C ILE A 630 35.92 -0.69 12.26
N ALA A 631 36.41 -1.16 11.11
CA ALA A 631 37.23 -0.37 10.20
C ALA A 631 36.36 0.63 9.42
N LEU A 632 35.28 0.13 8.83
CA LEU A 632 34.25 0.94 8.18
C LEU A 632 32.87 0.30 8.25
N GLN A 633 31.85 1.15 8.17
CA GLN A 633 30.46 0.73 8.21
C GLN A 633 29.62 1.57 7.25
N SER A 634 28.87 0.94 6.36
CA SER A 634 27.86 1.63 5.56
C SER A 634 26.74 2.15 6.46
N ALA A 635 26.41 3.41 6.30
CA ALA A 635 25.19 4.02 6.79
C ALA A 635 24.13 3.97 5.67
N VAL A 636 23.20 4.93 5.66
CA VAL A 636 22.08 4.99 4.71
C VAL A 636 22.42 5.70 3.42
N THR A 637 21.60 5.48 2.39
CA THR A 637 21.58 6.34 1.20
C THR A 637 20.96 7.69 1.52
N GLN A 638 21.33 8.71 0.75
CA GLN A 638 20.77 10.03 0.90
C GLN A 638 19.30 10.01 0.49
N ARG A 639 18.47 10.72 1.27
CA ARG A 639 17.05 10.86 0.96
C ARG A 639 16.87 11.43 -0.44
N ASP A 640 15.99 10.80 -1.22
CA ASP A 640 15.66 11.17 -2.61
C ASP A 640 16.85 11.06 -3.60
N HIS A 641 18.00 10.57 -3.14
CA HIS A 641 19.26 10.46 -3.87
C HIS A 641 19.90 9.09 -3.62
N CYS A 642 19.31 8.05 -4.20
CA CYS A 642 19.76 6.67 -4.04
C CYS A 642 21.17 6.41 -4.59
N GLU A 643 21.69 7.30 -5.44
CA GLU A 643 23.04 7.31 -5.95
C GLU A 643 24.10 7.62 -4.90
N ASN A 644 23.73 8.27 -3.79
CA ASN A 644 24.66 8.68 -2.74
C ASN A 644 24.53 7.76 -1.52
N LEU A 645 25.60 7.03 -1.18
CA LEU A 645 25.68 6.17 0.00
C LEU A 645 26.66 6.75 1.01
N LYS A 646 26.25 6.91 2.26
CA LYS A 646 27.15 7.34 3.34
C LYS A 646 27.84 6.14 3.98
N VAL A 647 29.14 6.26 4.22
CA VAL A 647 29.97 5.25 4.86
C VAL A 647 30.77 5.92 5.98
N CYS A 648 30.69 5.37 7.19
CA CYS A 648 31.45 5.85 8.33
C CYS A 648 32.82 5.18 8.39
N VAL A 649 33.86 5.96 8.64
CA VAL A 649 35.26 5.49 8.70
C VAL A 649 35.85 5.73 10.08
N SER A 650 36.53 4.72 10.61
CA SER A 650 37.09 4.76 11.97
C SER A 650 38.42 5.52 12.08
N SER A 651 39.15 5.66 10.98
CA SER A 651 40.44 6.35 10.94
C SER A 651 40.29 7.81 10.54
N ARG A 652 41.05 8.71 11.18
CA ARG A 652 41.17 10.14 10.79
C ARG A 652 42.09 10.35 9.59
N THR A 653 43.01 9.42 9.38
CA THR A 653 43.93 9.40 8.24
C THR A 653 43.58 8.18 7.41
N PRO A 654 42.94 8.34 6.24
CA PRO A 654 42.52 7.22 5.43
C PRO A 654 43.75 6.48 4.93
N ASP A 655 44.01 5.33 5.53
CA ASP A 655 45.08 4.41 5.19
C ASP A 655 44.66 3.49 4.05
N PHE A 656 45.59 2.68 3.55
CA PHE A 656 45.28 1.71 2.50
C PHE A 656 44.15 0.74 2.93
N ALA A 657 44.10 0.40 4.23
CA ALA A 657 43.05 -0.46 4.78
C ALA A 657 41.64 0.16 4.72
N THR A 658 41.54 1.49 4.83
CA THR A 658 40.27 2.22 4.68
C THR A 658 39.93 2.45 3.21
N LEU A 659 40.92 2.82 2.38
CA LEU A 659 40.68 3.21 0.99
C LEU A 659 40.38 2.03 0.04
N ALA A 660 41.07 0.89 0.21
CA ALA A 660 40.90 -0.27 -0.66
C ALA A 660 39.47 -0.85 -0.65
N PRO A 661 38.80 -1.02 0.51
CA PRO A 661 37.41 -1.49 0.53
C PRO A 661 36.42 -0.48 -0.08
N LEU A 662 36.68 0.82 0.02
CA LEU A 662 35.79 1.85 -0.50
C LEU A 662 35.66 1.79 -2.03
N GLY A 663 36.72 1.42 -2.76
CA GLY A 663 36.61 1.21 -4.21
C GLY A 663 35.67 0.07 -4.58
N VAL A 664 35.73 -1.07 -3.87
CA VAL A 664 34.81 -2.20 -4.08
C VAL A 664 33.37 -1.82 -3.74
N LEU A 665 33.16 -1.03 -2.68
CA LEU A 665 31.84 -0.52 -2.33
C LEU A 665 31.32 0.50 -3.34
N LEU A 666 32.18 1.38 -3.86
CA LEU A 666 31.83 2.35 -4.89
C LEU A 666 31.40 1.66 -6.20
N MET A 667 32.08 0.59 -6.61
CA MET A 667 31.66 -0.24 -7.75
C MET A 667 30.28 -0.88 -7.52
N ALA A 668 30.02 -1.36 -6.30
CA ALA A 668 28.71 -1.92 -5.96
C ALA A 668 27.62 -0.84 -5.92
N GLN A 669 27.93 0.33 -5.37
CA GLN A 669 27.04 1.50 -5.31
C GLN A 669 26.75 2.05 -6.70
N GLN A 670 27.71 2.05 -7.63
CA GLN A 670 27.49 2.39 -9.03
C GLN A 670 26.48 1.43 -9.69
N THR A 671 26.59 0.13 -9.41
CA THR A 671 25.63 -0.87 -9.92
C THR A 671 24.22 -0.59 -9.40
N TYR A 672 24.10 -0.26 -8.10
CA TYR A 672 22.81 0.07 -7.49
C TYR A 672 22.25 1.42 -7.96
N ALA A 673 23.09 2.44 -8.11
CA ALA A 673 22.71 3.74 -8.63
C ALA A 673 22.15 3.62 -10.05
N ASP A 674 22.79 2.84 -10.92
CA ASP A 674 22.27 2.54 -12.25
C ASP A 674 20.91 1.81 -12.19
N TYR A 675 20.76 0.83 -11.29
CA TYR A 675 19.45 0.17 -11.07
C TYR A 675 18.36 1.15 -10.59
N CYS A 676 18.69 2.05 -9.66
CA CYS A 676 17.74 2.95 -9.04
C CYS A 676 17.35 4.14 -9.93
N LEU A 677 18.34 4.73 -10.62
CA LEU A 677 18.15 5.90 -11.49
C LEU A 677 17.61 5.55 -12.88
N ARG A 678 17.71 4.29 -13.30
CA ARG A 678 17.07 3.85 -14.55
C ARG A 678 15.60 4.23 -14.47
N PRO A 679 15.08 5.04 -15.41
CA PRO A 679 13.67 5.33 -15.47
C PRO A 679 12.98 3.97 -15.54
N ARG A 680 12.27 3.65 -14.47
CA ARG A 680 11.29 2.58 -14.51
C ARG A 680 10.26 3.13 -15.48
N ILE A 681 10.43 2.80 -16.76
CA ILE A 681 9.29 2.56 -17.62
C ILE A 681 8.59 1.46 -16.85
N TYR A 682 7.71 1.87 -15.94
CA TYR A 682 6.63 1.03 -15.51
C TYR A 682 6.02 0.63 -16.83
N SER A 683 6.33 -0.58 -17.28
CA SER A 683 5.48 -1.23 -18.25
C SER A 683 4.12 -1.14 -17.59
N ILE A 684 3.29 -0.28 -18.20
CA ILE A 684 1.97 0.10 -17.74
C ILE A 684 1.13 -1.17 -17.56
#